data_AF-A0A2V9X998-F1
#
_entry.id   AF-A0A2V9X998-F1
#
_cell.length_a   1.000
_cell.length_b   1.000
_cell.length_c   1.000
_cell.angle_alpha   90.00
_cell.angle_beta   90.00
_cell.angle_gamma   90.00
#
_symmetry.space_group_name_H-M   'P 1'
#
loop_
_entity.id
_entity.type
_entity.pdbx_description
1 polymer ?
#
loop_
_entity_poly.entity_id
_entity_poly.type
_entity_poly.pdbx_seq_one_letter_code
_entity_poly.pdbx_strand_id
1 'polypeptide(L)'
;MLRFGGEYDRVNLDKNFPQTFNGELFFFPSPANPSDPNDPCAATAQNPNGGCSDFQNFLRGAPGFSFGGSGVFNHQYRINDYGLFLQDDYKATPNLTINAGLRWELFGAAKDNRCHIGNTISALANQGIEPFVYPKCVGKLGVPGFTGTLSDSTMKNGYASNWGPRLGFAYDLFGHHTTAIRGGYGIFYVREDVGTVDQLSFTTPILPITTPVGTPGDMADVFAVGPGRLPTGGVIDPAFIPVYSPFLGFADCATGAPTTDTSQCAVFDNGQPNAFGDATHPNGIFGGNSINLFGLEVPRHFVSPSTQQWNLSIQQQLPRNWILEVGYVGTKGTHLRETRDSIQPFDATTHPVTLTALNGTVYTVNQNTFFNANARSRALGLATQNYQLFASDAWSNYHSLQVTASHRFSRSLYFQAAYTWSKALDATSSGNTAFNTAINDQTNLRNSYGPADFDRPHRFVISYNWDMPFFASGTGVVGAVLSHWTLSGITTFQSGTPFTVIDAGGGLGFNLSSPNTSTATLNPGFTLSSVQTSGDVHNRLDSWFKVDSLGVPLGISGAPVIGPNGETGFGNLSRNDFRGPRQQNWDVSIGKNFRITEGKTFKFAADCFNIWNHPIFASPNSIFNGLGFGTITSTKGTPRLIQLSGRFSF
;
A
#
# COMPACT_ATOMS: atom_id res chain seq x y z
N MET A 1 37.91 19.49 -5.78
CA MET A 1 38.65 18.87 -4.65
C MET A 1 38.16 17.44 -4.56
N LEU A 2 39.01 16.48 -4.93
CA LEU A 2 38.63 15.08 -4.94
C LEU A 2 38.37 14.59 -3.52
N ARG A 3 37.20 13.98 -3.31
CA ARG A 3 36.78 13.36 -2.06
C ARG A 3 36.49 11.89 -2.35
N PHE A 4 36.95 11.02 -1.47
CA PHE A 4 36.64 9.60 -1.52
C PHE A 4 36.46 9.10 -0.10
N GLY A 5 35.77 7.98 0.03
CA GLY A 5 35.56 7.34 1.31
C GLY A 5 34.81 6.03 1.15
N GLY A 6 34.63 5.36 2.27
CA GLY A 6 33.85 4.14 2.35
C GLY A 6 33.13 4.04 3.68
N GLU A 7 32.14 3.18 3.71
CA GLU A 7 31.36 2.86 4.88
C GLU A 7 31.10 1.37 4.95
N TYR A 8 30.95 0.89 6.17
CA TYR A 8 30.51 -0.46 6.49
C TYR A 8 29.44 -0.33 7.55
N ASP A 9 28.24 -0.75 7.19
CA ASP A 9 27.10 -0.72 8.08
C ASP A 9 26.72 -2.15 8.46
N ARG A 10 26.65 -2.38 9.77
CA ARG A 10 26.19 -3.65 10.33
C ARG A 10 24.89 -3.43 11.07
N VAL A 11 23.81 -3.99 10.54
CA VAL A 11 22.51 -3.98 11.19
C VAL A 11 22.35 -5.27 11.98
N ASN A 12 22.14 -5.13 13.30
CA ASN A 12 21.75 -6.22 14.17
C ASN A 12 20.39 -5.87 14.78
N LEU A 13 19.37 -6.65 14.45
CA LEU A 13 18.04 -6.52 15.06
C LEU A 13 17.69 -7.83 15.76
N ASP A 14 17.55 -7.76 17.08
CA ASP A 14 17.03 -8.87 17.89
C ASP A 14 15.58 -8.52 18.21
N LYS A 15 14.66 -9.33 17.71
CA LYS A 15 13.22 -9.08 17.80
C LYS A 15 12.52 -10.27 18.43
N ASN A 16 11.58 -9.97 19.32
CA ASN A 16 10.63 -10.93 19.86
C ASN A 16 9.24 -10.50 19.43
N PHE A 17 8.55 -11.33 18.65
CA PHE A 17 7.12 -11.20 18.39
C PHE A 17 6.28 -11.66 19.58
N PRO A 18 4.98 -11.35 19.61
CA PRO A 18 4.03 -12.11 20.41
C PRO A 18 4.18 -13.60 20.08
N GLN A 19 4.32 -14.44 21.11
CA GLN A 19 4.43 -15.90 20.93
C GLN A 19 3.16 -16.51 20.33
N THR A 20 2.05 -15.80 20.51
CA THR A 20 0.72 -16.12 20.03
C THR A 20 0.05 -14.80 19.63
N PHE A 21 -0.49 -14.74 18.42
CA PHE A 21 -1.47 -13.74 18.04
C PHE A 21 -2.82 -14.22 18.56
N ASN A 22 -3.40 -13.52 19.53
CA ASN A 22 -4.62 -13.93 20.25
C ASN A 22 -5.89 -14.03 19.39
N GLY A 23 -5.76 -14.05 18.07
CA GLY A 23 -6.88 -14.11 17.14
C GLY A 23 -7.52 -12.74 16.93
N GLU A 24 -7.58 -12.27 15.68
CA GLU A 24 -8.41 -11.14 15.27
C GLU A 24 -9.60 -11.66 14.46
N LEU A 25 -10.78 -11.10 14.71
CA LEU A 25 -12.00 -11.37 13.95
C LEU A 25 -12.40 -10.12 13.20
N PHE A 26 -12.57 -10.26 11.89
CA PHE A 26 -13.00 -9.17 11.02
C PHE A 26 -14.40 -9.45 10.50
N PHE A 27 -15.25 -8.44 10.65
CA PHE A 27 -16.61 -8.44 10.14
C PHE A 27 -16.66 -7.43 9.00
N PHE A 28 -17.12 -7.88 7.84
CA PHE A 28 -17.28 -7.03 6.66
C PHE A 28 -18.73 -7.06 6.20
N PRO A 29 -19.19 -6.08 5.41
CA PRO A 29 -20.44 -6.22 4.70
C PRO A 29 -20.40 -7.46 3.80
N SER A 30 -21.48 -8.25 3.79
CA SER A 30 -21.61 -9.45 2.95
C SER A 30 -22.76 -9.28 1.96
N PRO A 31 -22.63 -9.74 0.70
CA PRO A 31 -23.74 -9.75 -0.22
C PRO A 31 -24.84 -10.71 0.26
N ALA A 32 -26.04 -10.58 -0.32
CA ALA A 32 -27.08 -11.59 -0.16
C ALA A 32 -26.60 -12.92 -0.78
N ASN A 33 -26.95 -14.03 -0.16
CA ASN A 33 -26.83 -15.36 -0.75
C ASN A 33 -28.13 -15.73 -1.48
N PRO A 34 -28.21 -15.56 -2.81
CA PRO A 34 -29.43 -15.84 -3.57
C PRO A 34 -29.79 -17.33 -3.59
N SER A 35 -28.86 -18.23 -3.20
CA SER A 35 -29.11 -19.66 -3.09
C SER A 35 -29.73 -20.09 -1.76
N ASP A 36 -29.78 -19.19 -0.76
CA ASP A 36 -30.42 -19.44 0.53
C ASP A 36 -31.75 -18.69 0.64
N PRO A 37 -32.90 -19.39 0.57
CA PRO A 37 -34.22 -18.77 0.66
C PRO A 37 -34.52 -18.18 2.05
N ASN A 38 -33.71 -18.50 3.07
CA ASN A 38 -33.80 -17.92 4.42
C ASN A 38 -32.67 -16.92 4.70
N ASP A 39 -31.95 -16.48 3.66
CA ASP A 39 -30.82 -15.57 3.84
C ASP A 39 -31.24 -14.32 4.61
N PRO A 40 -30.71 -14.10 5.83
CA PRO A 40 -31.01 -12.90 6.60
C PRO A 40 -30.44 -11.62 5.96
N CYS A 41 -29.65 -11.74 4.88
CA CYS A 41 -29.18 -10.67 4.02
C CYS A 41 -29.97 -10.52 2.71
N ALA A 42 -31.09 -11.23 2.53
CA ALA A 42 -31.88 -11.12 1.30
C ALA A 42 -32.35 -9.68 1.04
N ALA A 43 -32.56 -9.36 -0.23
CA ALA A 43 -33.11 -8.07 -0.63
C ALA A 43 -34.48 -7.82 0.03
N THR A 44 -34.67 -6.61 0.56
CA THR A 44 -35.93 -6.17 1.18
C THR A 44 -36.42 -4.89 0.51
N ALA A 45 -37.66 -4.47 0.80
CA ALA A 45 -38.18 -3.20 0.31
C ALA A 45 -37.33 -1.98 0.75
N GLN A 46 -36.63 -2.09 1.89
CA GLN A 46 -35.74 -1.07 2.44
C GLN A 46 -34.27 -1.24 1.99
N ASN A 47 -33.87 -2.43 1.51
CA ASN A 47 -32.56 -2.69 0.92
C ASN A 47 -32.73 -3.52 -0.37
N PRO A 48 -33.04 -2.88 -1.52
CA PRO A 48 -33.35 -3.56 -2.77
C PRO A 48 -32.17 -4.37 -3.34
N ASN A 49 -30.94 -4.03 -2.94
CA ASN A 49 -29.72 -4.69 -3.39
C ASN A 49 -29.34 -5.90 -2.50
N GLY A 50 -30.05 -6.12 -1.39
CA GLY A 50 -29.66 -7.13 -0.39
C GLY A 50 -28.33 -6.84 0.29
N GLY A 51 -27.84 -7.82 1.04
CA GLY A 51 -26.61 -7.75 1.82
C GLY A 51 -26.81 -7.36 3.29
N CYS A 52 -25.82 -7.74 4.10
CA CYS A 52 -25.73 -7.38 5.52
C CYS A 52 -24.56 -6.46 5.80
N SER A 53 -24.71 -5.60 6.80
CA SER A 53 -23.62 -4.80 7.34
C SER A 53 -22.64 -5.65 8.16
N ASP A 54 -21.44 -5.11 8.37
CA ASP A 54 -20.44 -5.62 9.32
C ASP A 54 -21.02 -5.82 10.72
N PHE A 55 -21.85 -4.89 11.20
CA PHE A 55 -22.51 -5.00 12.51
C PHE A 55 -23.54 -6.14 12.54
N GLN A 56 -24.32 -6.35 11.47
CA GLN A 56 -25.23 -7.49 11.38
C GLN A 56 -24.47 -8.82 11.34
N ASN A 57 -23.34 -8.87 10.63
CA ASN A 57 -22.44 -10.02 10.63
C ASN A 57 -21.84 -10.29 12.02
N PHE A 58 -21.47 -9.23 12.75
CA PHE A 58 -21.02 -9.32 14.14
C PHE A 58 -22.07 -9.93 15.06
N LEU A 59 -23.32 -9.43 15.02
CA LEU A 59 -24.40 -9.93 15.88
C LEU A 59 -24.76 -11.40 15.63
N ARG A 60 -24.53 -11.90 14.42
CA ARG A 60 -24.76 -13.29 14.05
C ARG A 60 -23.56 -14.20 14.32
N GLY A 61 -22.44 -13.64 14.77
CA GLY A 61 -21.19 -14.38 14.95
C GLY A 61 -20.68 -14.97 13.63
N ALA A 62 -20.82 -14.22 12.53
CA ALA A 62 -20.39 -14.61 11.18
C ALA A 62 -19.18 -13.74 10.76
N PRO A 63 -17.97 -14.01 11.27
CA PRO A 63 -16.78 -13.29 10.83
C PRO A 63 -16.51 -13.57 9.34
N GLY A 64 -16.25 -12.52 8.57
CA GLY A 64 -15.87 -12.67 7.16
C GLY A 64 -14.43 -13.12 7.00
N PHE A 65 -13.59 -12.86 8.00
CA PHE A 65 -12.19 -13.26 8.05
C PHE A 65 -11.74 -13.37 9.50
N SER A 66 -10.85 -14.32 9.78
CA SER A 66 -10.15 -14.40 11.06
C SER A 66 -8.66 -14.54 10.82
N PHE A 67 -7.87 -14.15 11.81
CA PHE A 67 -6.42 -14.20 11.73
C PHE A 67 -5.84 -14.64 13.07
N GLY A 68 -5.21 -15.82 13.11
CA GLY A 68 -4.53 -16.32 14.29
C GLY A 68 -3.20 -16.98 13.92
N GLY A 69 -2.22 -16.90 14.82
CA GLY A 69 -0.92 -17.52 14.60
C GLY A 69 -0.20 -17.80 15.91
N SER A 70 0.60 -18.85 15.94
CA SER A 70 1.36 -19.23 17.12
C SER A 70 2.60 -20.01 16.68
N GLY A 71 3.70 -19.91 17.41
CA GLY A 71 4.94 -20.60 17.06
C GLY A 71 6.16 -19.94 17.69
N VAL A 72 7.34 -20.17 17.12
CA VAL A 72 8.54 -19.46 17.57
C VAL A 72 8.53 -18.02 17.08
N PHE A 73 8.94 -17.11 17.96
CA PHE A 73 8.69 -15.67 17.81
C PHE A 73 9.97 -14.83 17.92
N ASN A 74 11.10 -15.47 18.21
CA ASN A 74 12.38 -14.83 18.45
C ASN A 74 13.27 -14.90 17.20
N HIS A 75 13.75 -13.74 16.76
CA HIS A 75 14.59 -13.61 15.57
C HIS A 75 15.83 -12.76 15.86
N GLN A 76 16.90 -13.06 15.13
CA GLN A 76 18.15 -12.34 15.17
C GLN A 76 18.57 -11.99 13.75
N TYR A 77 17.96 -10.93 13.20
CA TYR A 77 18.23 -10.47 11.84
C TYR A 77 19.61 -9.80 11.77
N ARG A 78 20.40 -10.21 10.78
CA ARG A 78 21.77 -9.72 10.54
C ARG A 78 21.96 -9.31 9.10
N ILE A 79 22.52 -8.12 8.91
CA ILE A 79 22.78 -7.52 7.60
C ILE A 79 24.11 -6.79 7.64
N ASN A 80 24.85 -6.89 6.55
CA ASN A 80 26.12 -6.22 6.34
C ASN A 80 26.05 -5.51 4.99
N ASP A 81 26.23 -4.19 5.02
CA ASP A 81 26.25 -3.36 3.84
C ASP A 81 27.62 -2.70 3.71
N TYR A 82 28.06 -2.50 2.48
CA TYR A 82 29.35 -1.87 2.18
C TYR A 82 29.13 -0.76 1.16
N GLY A 83 29.76 0.38 1.37
CA GLY A 83 29.70 1.51 0.45
C GLY A 83 31.09 2.05 0.15
N LEU A 84 31.33 2.42 -1.10
CA LEU A 84 32.49 3.20 -1.53
C LEU A 84 32.02 4.38 -2.36
N PHE A 85 32.63 5.53 -2.21
CA PHE A 85 32.33 6.68 -3.05
C PHE A 85 33.59 7.43 -3.49
N LEU A 86 33.47 8.05 -4.65
CA LEU A 86 34.42 8.99 -5.22
C LEU A 86 33.61 10.18 -5.76
N GLN A 87 34.01 11.41 -5.42
CA GLN A 87 33.34 12.63 -5.85
C GLN A 87 34.35 13.75 -6.06
N ASP A 88 34.17 14.56 -7.10
CA ASP A 88 34.92 15.79 -7.32
C ASP A 88 34.00 16.95 -7.67
N ASP A 89 34.41 18.13 -7.19
CA ASP A 89 33.86 19.43 -7.55
C ASP A 89 34.89 20.13 -8.43
N TYR A 90 34.62 20.17 -9.73
CA TYR A 90 35.49 20.73 -10.75
C TYR A 90 34.96 22.08 -11.23
N LYS A 91 35.74 23.15 -11.00
CA LYS A 91 35.46 24.47 -11.58
C LYS A 91 36.01 24.51 -13.00
N ALA A 92 35.19 24.16 -13.99
CA ALA A 92 35.57 24.16 -15.40
C ALA A 92 35.87 25.57 -15.93
N THR A 93 35.14 26.57 -15.44
CA THR A 93 35.39 28.01 -15.67
C THR A 93 35.05 28.78 -14.38
N PRO A 94 35.34 30.10 -14.28
CA PRO A 94 34.89 30.91 -13.15
C PRO A 94 33.37 30.89 -12.92
N ASN A 95 32.61 30.61 -13.99
CA ASN A 95 31.14 30.64 -14.00
C ASN A 95 30.50 29.25 -14.06
N LEU A 96 31.28 28.18 -14.28
CA LEU A 96 30.79 26.81 -14.42
C LEU A 96 31.47 25.89 -13.40
N THR A 97 30.66 25.34 -12.50
CA THR A 97 31.07 24.25 -11.61
C THR A 97 30.36 22.97 -12.03
N ILE A 98 31.12 21.88 -12.14
CA ILE A 98 30.64 20.53 -12.40
C ILE A 98 30.87 19.71 -11.13
N ASN A 99 29.85 19.02 -10.67
CA ASN A 99 29.93 18.03 -9.60
C ASN A 99 29.78 16.64 -10.22
N ALA A 100 30.79 15.79 -10.07
CA ALA A 100 30.74 14.42 -10.56
C ALA A 100 31.05 13.46 -9.42
N GLY A 101 30.26 12.41 -9.29
CA GLY A 101 30.47 11.39 -8.29
C GLY A 101 30.01 10.02 -8.75
N LEU A 102 30.64 9.00 -8.19
CA LEU A 102 30.26 7.60 -8.34
C LEU A 102 30.24 6.98 -6.96
N ARG A 103 29.13 6.30 -6.65
CA ARG A 103 28.99 5.51 -5.45
C ARG A 103 28.74 4.06 -5.82
N TRP A 104 29.47 3.15 -5.19
CA TRP A 104 29.22 1.72 -5.23
C TRP A 104 28.65 1.29 -3.89
N GLU A 105 27.57 0.52 -3.91
CA GLU A 105 26.92 0.00 -2.71
C GLU A 105 26.69 -1.50 -2.87
N LEU A 106 27.01 -2.28 -1.84
CA LEU A 106 26.75 -3.70 -1.75
C LEU A 106 25.81 -3.93 -0.58
N PHE A 107 24.53 -4.14 -0.87
CA PHE A 107 23.54 -4.44 0.15
C PHE A 107 23.45 -5.94 0.41
N GLY A 108 23.58 -6.34 1.67
CA GLY A 108 23.46 -7.73 2.08
C GLY A 108 21.99 -8.17 2.18
N ALA A 109 21.70 -9.41 1.79
CA ALA A 109 20.41 -10.02 2.08
C ALA A 109 20.31 -10.31 3.59
N ALA A 110 19.12 -10.10 4.16
CA ALA A 110 18.88 -10.42 5.55
C ALA A 110 18.94 -11.92 5.81
N LYS A 111 19.51 -12.30 6.94
CA LYS A 111 19.47 -13.65 7.48
C LYS A 111 19.09 -13.63 8.95
N ASP A 112 18.52 -14.73 9.42
CA ASP A 112 18.18 -14.93 10.82
C ASP A 112 19.14 -15.93 11.47
N ASN A 113 19.91 -15.48 12.46
CA ASN A 113 20.83 -16.35 13.21
C ASN A 113 20.08 -17.40 14.07
N ARG A 114 18.79 -17.23 14.33
CA ARG A 114 17.93 -18.23 14.99
C ARG A 114 17.31 -19.23 14.03
N CYS A 115 17.45 -19.03 12.71
CA CYS A 115 16.91 -19.92 11.69
C CYS A 115 15.38 -20.01 11.70
N HIS A 116 14.70 -18.94 12.06
CA HIS A 116 13.25 -18.87 12.11
C HIS A 116 12.71 -18.04 10.93
N ILE A 117 13.22 -18.30 9.72
CA ILE A 117 12.68 -17.74 8.47
C ILE A 117 12.56 -18.83 7.42
N GLY A 118 11.57 -18.71 6.54
CA GLY A 118 11.35 -19.58 5.40
C GLY A 118 10.86 -18.79 4.19
N ASN A 119 10.65 -19.46 3.07
CA ASN A 119 10.08 -18.86 1.87
C ASN A 119 9.25 -19.93 1.16
N THR A 120 8.15 -19.54 0.53
CA THR A 120 7.38 -20.47 -0.30
C THR A 120 7.61 -20.12 -1.76
N ILE A 121 7.97 -21.10 -2.58
CA ILE A 121 8.24 -20.93 -4.01
C ILE A 121 7.14 -21.64 -4.78
N SER A 122 6.13 -20.89 -5.20
CA SER A 122 4.98 -21.40 -5.96
C SER A 122 5.38 -22.11 -7.25
N ALA A 123 6.46 -21.68 -7.90
CA ALA A 123 6.98 -22.32 -9.11
C ALA A 123 7.45 -23.78 -8.92
N LEU A 124 7.77 -24.21 -7.69
CA LEU A 124 8.12 -25.61 -7.40
C LEU A 124 6.89 -26.52 -7.36
N ALA A 125 5.75 -26.00 -6.89
CA ALA A 125 4.47 -26.72 -6.90
C ALA A 125 4.07 -27.12 -8.34
N ASN A 126 4.32 -26.24 -9.32
CA ASN A 126 4.11 -26.53 -10.75
C ASN A 126 4.97 -27.68 -11.30
N GLN A 127 6.02 -28.07 -10.58
CA GLN A 127 6.89 -29.19 -10.92
C GLN A 127 6.58 -30.44 -10.09
N GLY A 128 5.56 -30.39 -9.22
CA GLY A 128 5.25 -31.44 -8.26
C GLY A 128 6.30 -31.58 -7.15
N ILE A 129 7.04 -30.50 -6.87
CA ILE A 129 8.09 -30.44 -5.85
C ILE A 129 7.58 -29.61 -4.66
N GLU A 130 8.01 -30.00 -3.46
CA GLU A 130 7.73 -29.28 -2.20
C GLU A 130 8.03 -27.76 -2.34
N PRO A 131 7.01 -26.89 -2.25
CA PRO A 131 7.19 -25.46 -2.48
C PRO A 131 7.74 -24.72 -1.27
N PHE A 132 7.65 -25.27 -0.05
CA PHE A 132 8.15 -24.63 1.15
C PHE A 132 9.65 -24.90 1.33
N VAL A 133 10.44 -23.84 1.42
CA VAL A 133 11.90 -23.92 1.47
C VAL A 133 12.50 -23.09 2.59
N TYR A 134 13.57 -23.61 3.20
CA TYR A 134 14.16 -23.03 4.39
C TYR A 134 15.69 -22.97 4.32
N PRO A 135 16.34 -22.01 5.02
CA PRO A 135 17.79 -22.00 5.21
C PRO A 135 18.31 -23.31 5.80
N LYS A 136 19.47 -23.80 5.35
CA LYS A 136 20.11 -25.02 5.91
C LYS A 136 20.26 -25.02 7.43
N CYS A 137 20.33 -23.84 8.03
CA CYS A 137 20.54 -23.70 9.46
C CYS A 137 19.32 -24.14 10.32
N VAL A 138 18.12 -24.32 9.73
CA VAL A 138 16.96 -24.91 10.43
C VAL A 138 17.24 -26.30 11.00
N GLY A 139 18.17 -27.06 10.40
CA GLY A 139 18.59 -28.35 10.93
C GLY A 139 19.17 -28.29 12.35
N LYS A 140 19.62 -27.11 12.80
CA LYS A 140 20.08 -26.89 14.20
C LYS A 140 18.93 -26.91 15.21
N LEU A 141 17.69 -26.77 14.76
CA LEU A 141 16.49 -26.75 15.61
C LEU A 141 16.10 -28.17 16.05
N GLY A 142 16.62 -29.21 15.39
CA GLY A 142 16.43 -30.60 15.82
C GLY A 142 15.01 -31.14 15.66
N VAL A 143 14.17 -30.50 14.83
CA VAL A 143 12.78 -30.89 14.58
C VAL A 143 12.74 -31.95 13.47
N PRO A 144 12.22 -33.17 13.72
CA PRO A 144 12.15 -34.23 12.70
C PRO A 144 11.35 -33.80 11.46
N GLY A 145 11.86 -34.10 10.26
CA GLY A 145 11.22 -33.72 8.99
C GLY A 145 11.48 -32.26 8.56
N PHE A 146 11.86 -31.37 9.49
CA PHE A 146 12.15 -29.97 9.18
C PHE A 146 13.58 -29.79 8.71
N THR A 147 13.78 -29.78 7.39
CA THR A 147 15.10 -29.69 6.77
C THR A 147 15.21 -28.47 5.85
N GLY A 148 16.41 -27.90 5.77
CA GLY A 148 16.68 -26.70 4.96
C GLY A 148 17.44 -27.04 3.68
N THR A 149 16.96 -26.52 2.55
CA THR A 149 17.56 -26.72 1.22
C THR A 149 18.31 -25.48 0.73
N LEU A 150 18.12 -24.33 1.39
CA LEU A 150 18.66 -23.04 0.95
C LEU A 150 20.00 -22.68 1.60
N SER A 151 20.53 -21.50 1.26
CA SER A 151 21.74 -20.94 1.87
C SER A 151 21.45 -20.40 3.29
N ASP A 152 22.29 -19.49 3.81
CA ASP A 152 22.06 -18.82 5.09
C ASP A 152 20.83 -17.90 5.08
N SER A 153 20.35 -17.49 3.90
CA SER A 153 19.12 -16.71 3.71
C SER A 153 18.13 -17.46 2.82
N THR A 154 16.92 -16.92 2.71
CA THR A 154 15.87 -17.39 1.79
C THR A 154 16.16 -17.03 0.33
N MET A 155 17.18 -16.20 0.08
CA MET A 155 17.61 -15.75 -1.24
C MET A 155 18.67 -16.68 -1.85
N LYS A 156 18.76 -16.68 -3.18
CA LYS A 156 19.79 -17.41 -3.94
C LYS A 156 21.10 -16.61 -4.03
N ASN A 157 21.02 -15.29 -4.18
CA ASN A 157 22.15 -14.37 -4.01
C ASN A 157 22.10 -13.73 -2.62
N GLY A 158 23.24 -13.70 -1.92
CA GLY A 158 23.34 -13.11 -0.59
C GLY A 158 23.50 -11.59 -0.58
N TYR A 159 23.46 -10.92 -1.73
CA TYR A 159 23.72 -9.49 -1.86
C TYR A 159 23.18 -8.90 -3.18
N ALA A 160 23.04 -7.58 -3.21
CA ALA A 160 22.82 -6.77 -4.41
C ALA A 160 23.94 -5.73 -4.54
N SER A 161 24.61 -5.70 -5.69
CA SER A 161 25.69 -4.75 -6.00
C SER A 161 25.19 -3.65 -6.92
N ASN A 162 25.33 -2.41 -6.49
CA ASN A 162 24.69 -1.23 -7.07
C ASN A 162 25.73 -0.17 -7.44
N TRP A 163 25.50 0.53 -8.55
CA TRP A 163 26.34 1.64 -9.00
C TRP A 163 25.48 2.90 -9.15
N GLY A 164 25.70 3.88 -8.29
CA GLY A 164 25.00 5.16 -8.26
C GLY A 164 25.86 6.29 -8.81
N PRO A 165 25.91 6.50 -10.14
CA PRO A 165 26.55 7.69 -10.72
C PRO A 165 25.72 8.93 -10.37
N ARG A 166 26.43 10.05 -10.20
CA ARG A 166 25.87 11.37 -9.93
C ARG A 166 26.63 12.39 -10.75
N LEU A 167 25.89 13.20 -11.49
CA LEU A 167 26.46 14.29 -12.28
C LEU A 167 25.58 15.51 -12.12
N GLY A 168 26.18 16.65 -11.79
CA GLY A 168 25.50 17.92 -11.65
C GLY A 168 26.35 19.06 -12.17
N PHE A 169 25.69 20.18 -12.44
CA PHE A 169 26.36 21.41 -12.83
C PHE A 169 25.65 22.62 -12.24
N ALA A 170 26.42 23.68 -12.03
CA ALA A 170 25.93 25.01 -11.71
C ALA A 170 26.64 26.02 -12.63
N TYR A 171 25.86 26.77 -13.37
CA TYR A 171 26.33 27.71 -14.38
C TYR A 171 25.76 29.11 -14.15
N ASP A 172 26.63 30.09 -13.96
CA ASP A 172 26.27 31.51 -13.97
C ASP A 172 26.26 32.01 -15.42
N LEU A 173 25.07 32.30 -15.94
CA LEU A 173 24.83 32.53 -17.36
C LEU A 173 25.53 33.79 -17.88
N PHE A 174 25.68 34.80 -17.03
CA PHE A 174 26.22 36.12 -17.40
C PHE A 174 27.48 36.51 -16.60
N GLY A 175 27.93 35.69 -15.64
CA GLY A 175 29.08 36.00 -14.79
C GLY A 175 28.84 37.12 -13.78
N HIS A 176 27.58 37.49 -13.57
CA HIS A 176 27.16 38.55 -12.64
C HIS A 176 26.47 38.01 -11.39
N HIS A 177 26.40 36.68 -11.24
CA HIS A 177 25.74 35.98 -10.14
C HIS A 177 24.25 36.30 -9.96
N THR A 178 23.62 36.87 -10.98
CA THR A 178 22.19 37.22 -11.00
C THR A 178 21.33 36.18 -11.70
N THR A 179 21.92 35.35 -12.57
CA THR A 179 21.22 34.31 -13.33
C THR A 179 22.00 33.00 -13.24
N ALA A 180 21.47 32.03 -12.51
CA ALA A 180 22.10 30.73 -12.33
C ALA A 180 21.25 29.61 -12.91
N ILE A 181 21.84 28.76 -13.73
CA ILE A 181 21.25 27.50 -14.20
C ILE A 181 21.89 26.37 -13.39
N ARG A 182 21.06 25.48 -12.84
CA ARG A 182 21.51 24.30 -12.11
C ARG A 182 20.83 23.07 -12.65
N GLY A 183 21.53 21.97 -12.75
CA GLY A 183 20.92 20.71 -13.15
C GLY A 183 21.75 19.54 -12.70
N GLY A 184 21.12 18.37 -12.67
CA GLY A 184 21.81 17.15 -12.31
C GLY A 184 20.99 15.91 -12.57
N TYR A 185 21.69 14.78 -12.53
CA TYR A 185 21.17 13.43 -12.64
C TYR A 185 21.87 12.55 -11.60
N GLY A 186 21.13 11.65 -10.98
CA GLY A 186 21.71 10.66 -10.10
C GLY A 186 20.85 9.41 -9.98
N ILE A 187 21.50 8.28 -9.72
CA ILE A 187 20.84 7.03 -9.33
C ILE A 187 21.10 6.79 -7.84
N PHE A 188 20.02 6.49 -7.12
CA PHE A 188 20.02 6.27 -5.70
C PHE A 188 19.40 4.92 -5.41
N TYR A 189 19.96 4.18 -4.47
CA TYR A 189 19.43 2.90 -4.05
C TYR A 189 18.96 3.01 -2.62
N VAL A 190 17.94 2.23 -2.30
CA VAL A 190 17.45 2.09 -0.93
C VAL A 190 17.53 0.62 -0.57
N ARG A 191 17.93 0.35 0.67
CA ARG A 191 17.93 -1.00 1.22
C ARG A 191 16.48 -1.47 1.39
N GLU A 192 16.23 -2.75 1.09
CA GLU A 192 14.94 -3.38 1.37
C GLU A 192 14.57 -3.30 2.85
N ASP A 193 13.29 -3.12 3.15
CA ASP A 193 12.81 -3.01 4.53
C ASP A 193 13.06 -4.33 5.29
N VAL A 194 13.44 -4.23 6.57
CA VAL A 194 13.47 -5.40 7.46
C VAL A 194 12.06 -6.01 7.58
N GLY A 195 11.01 -5.22 7.39
CA GLY A 195 9.63 -5.69 7.32
C GLY A 195 9.42 -6.85 6.34
N THR A 196 10.15 -6.93 5.23
CA THR A 196 10.02 -8.05 4.28
C THR A 196 10.55 -9.37 4.85
N VAL A 197 11.74 -9.37 5.45
CA VAL A 197 12.28 -10.58 6.10
C VAL A 197 11.47 -10.94 7.35
N ASP A 198 10.88 -9.94 7.99
CA ASP A 198 10.01 -10.10 9.14
C ASP A 198 8.76 -10.91 8.80
N GLN A 199 8.14 -10.63 7.65
CA GLN A 199 6.99 -11.40 7.15
C GLN A 199 7.35 -12.85 6.86
N LEU A 200 8.56 -13.14 6.36
CA LEU A 200 9.04 -14.52 6.10
C LEU A 200 9.12 -15.41 7.34
N SER A 201 9.07 -14.84 8.56
CA SER A 201 8.95 -15.61 9.80
C SER A 201 7.60 -16.34 9.95
N PHE A 202 6.55 -15.84 9.27
CA PHE A 202 5.20 -16.42 9.28
C PHE A 202 5.05 -17.67 8.40
N THR A 203 6.16 -18.17 7.86
CA THR A 203 6.16 -19.40 7.09
C THR A 203 6.04 -20.60 8.03
N THR A 204 5.02 -21.41 7.83
CA THR A 204 4.86 -22.71 8.48
C THR A 204 6.12 -23.56 8.26
N PRO A 205 6.65 -24.34 9.24
CA PRO A 205 6.14 -24.57 10.60
C PRO A 205 6.69 -23.59 11.66
N ILE A 206 7.37 -22.50 11.27
CA ILE A 206 8.05 -21.58 12.21
C ILE A 206 7.01 -20.82 13.04
N LEU A 207 6.12 -20.11 12.35
CA LEU A 207 4.96 -19.44 12.94
C LEU A 207 3.76 -19.66 12.02
N PRO A 208 3.11 -20.84 12.10
CA PRO A 208 1.90 -21.11 11.35
C PRO A 208 0.84 -20.05 11.61
N ILE A 209 0.30 -19.51 10.52
CA ILE A 209 -0.88 -18.66 10.54
C ILE A 209 -2.02 -19.43 9.93
N THR A 210 -3.16 -19.42 10.62
CA THR A 210 -4.42 -19.96 10.13
C THR A 210 -5.45 -18.83 10.07
N THR A 211 -6.29 -18.88 9.04
CA THR A 211 -7.40 -17.94 8.86
C THR A 211 -8.74 -18.69 8.84
N PRO A 212 -9.08 -19.45 9.91
CA PRO A 212 -10.27 -20.27 9.92
C PRO A 212 -11.53 -19.39 9.80
N VAL A 213 -12.33 -19.63 8.78
CA VAL A 213 -13.68 -19.06 8.71
C VAL A 213 -14.63 -20.02 9.42
N GLY A 214 -15.24 -19.56 10.51
CA GLY A 214 -16.29 -20.31 11.20
C GLY A 214 -17.63 -20.15 10.49
N THR A 215 -18.47 -21.18 10.53
CA THR A 215 -19.89 -21.03 10.19
C THR A 215 -20.58 -20.14 11.23
N PRO A 216 -21.66 -19.41 10.87
CA PRO A 216 -22.40 -18.59 11.83
C PRO A 216 -22.78 -19.38 13.08
N GLY A 217 -22.36 -18.90 14.25
CA GLY A 217 -22.62 -19.54 15.55
C GLY A 217 -21.46 -20.33 16.15
N ASP A 218 -20.36 -20.54 15.43
CA ASP A 218 -19.24 -21.41 15.86
C ASP A 218 -17.98 -20.67 16.32
N MET A 219 -18.16 -19.53 17.01
CA MET A 219 -17.04 -18.66 17.41
C MET A 219 -16.09 -19.27 18.47
N ALA A 220 -16.50 -20.36 19.13
CA ALA A 220 -15.70 -21.00 20.17
C ALA A 220 -14.50 -21.80 19.61
N ASP A 221 -14.57 -22.24 18.35
CA ASP A 221 -13.58 -23.12 17.74
C ASP A 221 -12.54 -22.39 16.86
N VAL A 222 -12.71 -21.08 16.63
CA VAL A 222 -11.89 -20.29 15.69
C VAL A 222 -10.40 -20.20 16.09
N PHE A 223 -10.06 -20.26 17.40
CA PHE A 223 -8.66 -20.08 17.88
C PHE A 223 -8.18 -21.11 18.91
N ALA A 224 -8.87 -22.25 19.06
CA ALA A 224 -8.49 -23.21 20.09
C ALA A 224 -7.11 -23.88 19.81
N VAL A 225 -6.43 -24.41 20.84
CA VAL A 225 -5.07 -25.02 20.79
C VAL A 225 -5.16 -26.57 20.82
N GLY A 226 -4.34 -27.31 20.04
CA GLY A 226 -4.31 -28.79 19.98
C GLY A 226 -3.91 -29.42 18.62
N PRO A 227 -3.93 -30.75 18.43
CA PRO A 227 -3.76 -31.38 17.11
C PRO A 227 -4.86 -30.92 16.15
N GLY A 228 -4.50 -30.41 14.97
CA GLY A 228 -5.42 -29.74 14.06
C GLY A 228 -5.84 -28.32 14.49
N ARG A 229 -5.06 -27.68 15.35
CA ARG A 229 -5.24 -26.36 15.98
C ARG A 229 -3.86 -25.69 16.16
N LEU A 230 -3.77 -24.36 16.28
CA LEU A 230 -2.47 -23.63 16.31
C LEU A 230 -1.50 -24.20 17.38
N PRO A 231 -0.18 -24.25 17.11
CA PRO A 231 0.77 -24.85 18.03
C PRO A 231 0.89 -24.03 19.32
N THR A 232 1.48 -24.62 20.37
CA THR A 232 1.78 -23.85 21.59
C THR A 232 2.82 -22.77 21.29
N GLY A 233 2.62 -21.56 21.82
CA GLY A 233 3.55 -20.44 21.63
C GLY A 233 4.98 -20.81 22.05
N GLY A 234 5.95 -20.45 21.21
CA GLY A 234 7.37 -20.75 21.41
C GLY A 234 7.83 -22.15 20.97
N VAL A 235 6.96 -22.96 20.36
CA VAL A 235 7.28 -24.32 19.90
C VAL A 235 7.13 -24.43 18.37
N ILE A 236 8.08 -25.09 17.72
CA ILE A 236 7.94 -25.58 16.34
C ILE A 236 7.40 -27.00 16.42
N ASP A 237 6.15 -27.18 16.01
CA ASP A 237 5.47 -28.47 16.06
C ASP A 237 5.69 -29.24 14.73
N PRO A 238 6.24 -30.47 14.76
CA PRO A 238 6.39 -31.30 13.56
C PRO A 238 5.09 -31.55 12.79
N ALA A 239 3.93 -31.54 13.46
CA ALA A 239 2.62 -31.69 12.81
C ALA A 239 2.29 -30.54 11.85
N PHE A 240 2.99 -29.40 12.02
CA PHE A 240 2.85 -28.24 11.16
C PHE A 240 3.78 -28.27 9.95
N ILE A 241 4.69 -29.23 9.80
CA ILE A 241 5.57 -29.27 8.62
C ILE A 241 4.70 -29.44 7.36
N PRO A 242 4.72 -28.48 6.42
CA PRO A 242 3.88 -28.57 5.24
C PRO A 242 4.40 -29.66 4.30
N VAL A 243 3.46 -30.31 3.63
CA VAL A 243 3.65 -31.25 2.54
C VAL A 243 2.82 -30.80 1.35
N TYR A 244 3.40 -30.95 0.17
CA TYR A 244 2.72 -30.69 -1.09
C TYR A 244 1.43 -31.53 -1.23
N SER A 245 0.31 -30.86 -1.46
CA SER A 245 -1.03 -31.48 -1.60
C SER A 245 -1.36 -31.86 -3.05
N PRO A 246 -1.27 -33.13 -3.47
CA PRO A 246 -1.69 -33.56 -4.79
C PRO A 246 -3.21 -33.46 -4.99
N PHE A 247 -3.63 -33.20 -6.23
CA PHE A 247 -5.03 -33.11 -6.62
C PHE A 247 -5.69 -34.50 -6.67
N LEU A 248 -6.87 -34.66 -6.06
CA LEU A 248 -7.59 -35.93 -5.96
C LEU A 248 -8.83 -36.00 -6.85
N GLY A 249 -9.44 -34.86 -7.20
CA GLY A 249 -10.65 -34.80 -8.03
C GLY A 249 -11.62 -33.71 -7.56
N PHE A 250 -12.90 -33.87 -7.89
CA PHE A 250 -13.97 -32.98 -7.44
C PHE A 250 -14.97 -33.73 -6.55
N ALA A 251 -15.56 -33.01 -5.61
CA ALA A 251 -16.67 -33.49 -4.77
C ALA A 251 -17.79 -32.45 -4.75
N ASP A 252 -19.02 -32.92 -4.67
CA ASP A 252 -20.20 -32.09 -4.45
C ASP A 252 -20.04 -31.31 -3.12
N CYS A 253 -20.17 -29.99 -3.18
CA CYS A 253 -19.84 -29.13 -2.04
C CYS A 253 -20.79 -29.30 -0.84
N ALA A 254 -22.01 -29.82 -1.06
CA ALA A 254 -23.01 -29.97 0.00
C ALA A 254 -22.94 -31.35 0.66
N THR A 255 -22.71 -32.39 -0.13
CA THR A 255 -22.75 -33.79 0.32
C THR A 255 -21.37 -34.40 0.52
N GLY A 256 -20.34 -33.81 -0.08
CA GLY A 256 -18.98 -34.35 -0.13
C GLY A 256 -18.82 -35.59 -1.02
N ALA A 257 -19.85 -36.00 -1.75
CA ALA A 257 -19.75 -37.15 -2.65
C ALA A 257 -18.82 -36.83 -3.85
N PRO A 258 -17.96 -37.77 -4.29
CA PRO A 258 -17.17 -37.58 -5.50
C PRO A 258 -18.05 -37.26 -6.72
N THR A 259 -17.61 -36.32 -7.54
CA THR A 259 -18.37 -35.87 -8.72
C THR A 259 -17.45 -35.61 -9.92
N THR A 260 -18.04 -35.65 -11.11
CA THR A 260 -17.39 -35.20 -12.37
C THR A 260 -17.70 -33.75 -12.70
N ASP A 261 -18.60 -33.10 -11.94
CA ASP A 261 -18.93 -31.70 -12.10
C ASP A 261 -17.78 -30.80 -11.61
N THR A 262 -17.08 -30.18 -12.55
CA THR A 262 -15.91 -29.32 -12.28
C THR A 262 -16.28 -27.93 -11.79
N SER A 263 -17.57 -27.62 -11.64
CA SER A 263 -18.06 -26.41 -10.98
C SER A 263 -18.06 -26.53 -9.44
N GLN A 264 -17.90 -27.76 -8.92
CA GLN A 264 -17.95 -28.09 -7.50
C GLN A 264 -16.58 -27.99 -6.81
N CYS A 265 -16.49 -28.46 -5.57
CA CYS A 265 -15.35 -28.32 -4.69
C CYS A 265 -14.17 -29.18 -5.16
N ALA A 266 -13.03 -28.54 -5.41
CA ALA A 266 -11.79 -29.23 -5.72
C ALA A 266 -11.23 -29.91 -4.46
N VAL A 267 -10.88 -31.19 -4.57
CA VAL A 267 -10.34 -32.01 -3.48
C VAL A 267 -8.85 -32.23 -3.68
N PHE A 268 -8.10 -32.01 -2.61
CA PHE A 268 -6.65 -32.22 -2.55
C PHE A 268 -6.33 -33.14 -1.37
N ASP A 269 -5.25 -33.90 -1.50
CA ASP A 269 -4.74 -34.72 -0.41
C ASP A 269 -4.22 -33.81 0.71
N ASN A 270 -4.78 -34.00 1.90
CA ASN A 270 -4.45 -33.22 3.08
C ASN A 270 -3.52 -33.95 4.05
N GLY A 271 -2.95 -35.09 3.66
CA GLY A 271 -2.08 -35.91 4.54
C GLY A 271 -2.81 -36.44 5.78
N GLN A 272 -4.14 -36.36 5.79
CA GLN A 272 -5.06 -36.65 6.88
C GLN A 272 -6.35 -37.25 6.30
N PRO A 273 -7.26 -37.73 7.15
CA PRO A 273 -8.54 -38.27 6.73
C PRO A 273 -9.39 -37.09 6.34
N ASN A 274 -9.71 -37.00 5.07
CA ASN A 274 -10.67 -36.01 4.59
C ASN A 274 -12.10 -36.51 4.89
N ALA A 275 -13.06 -35.60 4.86
CA ALA A 275 -14.49 -35.90 5.03
C ALA A 275 -15.05 -36.84 3.94
N PHE A 276 -14.20 -37.37 3.05
CA PHE A 276 -14.54 -38.14 1.87
C PHE A 276 -14.17 -39.63 1.98
N GLY A 277 -13.72 -40.09 3.17
CA GLY A 277 -13.84 -41.48 3.62
C GLY A 277 -12.54 -42.30 3.69
N ASP A 278 -12.05 -42.50 4.93
CA ASP A 278 -11.45 -43.75 5.44
C ASP A 278 -11.84 -43.84 6.94
N ALA A 279 -12.36 -44.99 7.35
CA ALA A 279 -12.89 -45.27 8.69
C ALA A 279 -11.85 -45.33 9.84
N THR A 280 -10.58 -44.99 9.60
CA THR A 280 -9.51 -45.14 10.60
C THR A 280 -9.15 -43.87 11.37
N HIS A 281 -9.75 -42.71 11.10
CA HIS A 281 -9.22 -41.47 11.67
C HIS A 281 -10.24 -40.31 11.79
N PRO A 282 -10.59 -39.89 13.01
CA PRO A 282 -11.52 -38.79 13.28
C PRO A 282 -10.82 -37.47 13.67
N ASN A 283 -11.26 -36.36 13.06
CA ASN A 283 -11.04 -34.93 13.43
C ASN A 283 -9.62 -34.32 13.30
N GLY A 284 -9.47 -33.28 12.45
CA GLY A 284 -8.37 -32.30 12.52
C GLY A 284 -8.26 -31.37 11.30
N ILE A 285 -8.13 -30.06 11.52
CA ILE A 285 -7.98 -29.01 10.47
C ILE A 285 -6.53 -28.87 9.97
N PHE A 286 -5.55 -29.56 10.56
CA PHE A 286 -4.19 -29.61 10.01
C PHE A 286 -3.45 -30.90 10.33
N GLY A 287 -2.91 -31.54 9.30
CA GLY A 287 -1.86 -32.57 9.40
C GLY A 287 -0.96 -32.55 8.18
N GLY A 288 -0.43 -31.36 7.87
CA GLY A 288 0.62 -31.14 6.87
C GLY A 288 0.16 -30.54 5.54
N ASN A 289 -1.13 -30.33 5.26
CA ASN A 289 -1.53 -29.94 3.90
C ASN A 289 -1.09 -28.52 3.48
N SER A 290 -0.77 -28.34 2.19
CA SER A 290 -0.42 -27.03 1.65
C SER A 290 -1.62 -26.17 1.25
N ILE A 291 -2.83 -26.74 1.30
CA ILE A 291 -4.10 -26.04 1.10
C ILE A 291 -4.59 -25.45 2.44
N ASN A 292 -4.82 -24.13 2.47
CA ASN A 292 -5.23 -23.28 3.60
C ASN A 292 -4.10 -22.79 4.51
N LEU A 293 -2.85 -22.96 4.09
CA LEU A 293 -1.72 -22.30 4.73
C LEU A 293 -1.54 -20.87 4.23
N PHE A 294 -1.20 -19.98 5.16
CA PHE A 294 -0.62 -18.71 4.79
C PHE A 294 0.80 -18.94 4.22
N GLY A 295 1.05 -18.42 3.03
CA GLY A 295 2.32 -18.56 2.32
C GLY A 295 2.87 -17.21 1.89
N LEU A 296 4.15 -16.98 2.13
CA LEU A 296 4.84 -15.79 1.67
C LEU A 296 5.97 -16.17 0.73
N GLU A 297 5.96 -15.54 -0.43
CA GLU A 297 6.98 -15.67 -1.44
C GLU A 297 7.76 -14.37 -1.59
N VAL A 298 9.09 -14.47 -1.59
CA VAL A 298 9.98 -13.41 -2.07
C VAL A 298 10.80 -13.92 -3.27
N PRO A 299 11.03 -13.07 -4.29
CA PRO A 299 11.92 -13.41 -5.39
C PRO A 299 13.29 -13.85 -4.88
N ARG A 300 13.75 -15.01 -5.34
CA ARG A 300 15.04 -15.56 -4.89
C ARG A 300 16.24 -14.73 -5.31
N HIS A 301 16.08 -13.84 -6.29
CA HIS A 301 17.14 -12.94 -6.70
C HIS A 301 16.95 -11.58 -6.03
N PHE A 302 17.69 -11.34 -4.96
CA PHE A 302 17.70 -10.08 -4.24
C PHE A 302 18.17 -8.94 -5.15
N VAL A 303 17.32 -7.94 -5.34
CA VAL A 303 17.59 -6.72 -6.10
C VAL A 303 17.28 -5.52 -5.22
N SER A 304 18.04 -4.43 -5.39
CA SER A 304 17.80 -3.21 -4.61
C SER A 304 16.82 -2.30 -5.36
N PRO A 305 15.78 -1.77 -4.70
CA PRO A 305 15.00 -0.67 -5.24
C PRO A 305 15.89 0.50 -5.61
N SER A 306 15.65 1.09 -6.78
CA SER A 306 16.47 2.18 -7.30
C SER A 306 15.61 3.34 -7.78
N THR A 307 16.06 4.56 -7.49
CA THR A 307 15.42 5.80 -7.90
C THR A 307 16.39 6.61 -8.74
N GLN A 308 16.02 6.90 -9.99
CA GLN A 308 16.71 7.86 -10.83
C GLN A 308 16.07 9.23 -10.62
N GLN A 309 16.87 10.25 -10.37
CA GLN A 309 16.39 11.63 -10.21
C GLN A 309 17.14 12.53 -11.18
N TRP A 310 16.40 13.46 -11.78
CA TRP A 310 17.00 14.52 -12.58
C TRP A 310 16.27 15.82 -12.38
N ASN A 311 17.01 16.91 -12.47
CA ASN A 311 16.44 18.25 -12.40
C ASN A 311 17.16 19.22 -13.31
N LEU A 312 16.45 20.29 -13.64
CA LEU A 312 17.00 21.46 -14.31
C LEU A 312 16.24 22.68 -13.80
N SER A 313 16.93 23.63 -13.20
CA SER A 313 16.36 24.90 -12.76
C SER A 313 17.13 26.10 -13.25
N ILE A 314 16.39 27.19 -13.44
CA ILE A 314 16.92 28.53 -13.69
C ILE A 314 16.45 29.44 -12.57
N GLN A 315 17.40 30.17 -11.99
CA GLN A 315 17.17 31.13 -10.93
C GLN A 315 17.62 32.51 -11.40
N GLN A 316 16.74 33.50 -11.23
CA GLN A 316 16.96 34.88 -11.61
C GLN A 316 16.75 35.79 -10.39
N GLN A 317 17.75 36.60 -10.08
CA GLN A 317 17.58 37.75 -9.20
C GLN A 317 16.83 38.85 -9.97
N LEU A 318 15.73 39.31 -9.39
CA LEU A 318 14.90 40.40 -9.86
C LEU A 318 15.13 41.66 -9.00
N PRO A 319 14.70 42.85 -9.48
CA PRO A 319 14.83 44.08 -8.70
C PRO A 319 14.18 43.97 -7.31
N ARG A 320 14.67 44.76 -6.36
CA ARG A 320 14.13 44.83 -4.98
C ARG A 320 14.19 43.49 -4.25
N ASN A 321 15.31 42.77 -4.31
CA ASN A 321 15.57 41.53 -3.55
C ASN A 321 14.61 40.36 -3.85
N TRP A 322 13.93 40.40 -4.98
CA TRP A 322 13.13 39.28 -5.46
C TRP A 322 14.02 38.25 -6.15
N ILE A 323 13.68 36.97 -5.98
CA ILE A 323 14.33 35.84 -6.64
C ILE A 323 13.21 34.99 -7.23
N LEU A 324 13.27 34.75 -8.53
CA LEU A 324 12.40 33.84 -9.24
C LEU A 324 13.20 32.59 -9.61
N GLU A 325 12.66 31.43 -9.30
CA GLU A 325 13.22 30.14 -9.71
C GLU A 325 12.16 29.32 -10.43
N VAL A 326 12.53 28.78 -11.59
CA VAL A 326 11.71 27.83 -12.36
C VAL A 326 12.51 26.57 -12.54
N GLY A 327 11.98 25.45 -12.10
CA GLY A 327 12.64 24.15 -12.13
C GLY A 327 11.75 23.06 -12.69
N TYR A 328 12.35 22.14 -13.43
CA TYR A 328 11.77 20.85 -13.75
C TYR A 328 12.45 19.78 -12.90
N VAL A 329 11.66 18.89 -12.30
CA VAL A 329 12.14 17.75 -11.51
C VAL A 329 11.47 16.49 -12.03
N GLY A 330 12.27 15.49 -12.38
CA GLY A 330 11.84 14.17 -12.77
C GLY A 330 12.39 13.10 -11.84
N THR A 331 11.61 12.06 -11.60
CA THR A 331 12.02 10.91 -10.80
C THR A 331 11.41 9.65 -11.38
N LYS A 332 12.20 8.58 -11.45
CA LYS A 332 11.76 7.25 -11.87
C LYS A 332 12.20 6.22 -10.85
N GLY A 333 11.25 5.54 -10.23
CA GLY A 333 11.52 4.38 -9.37
C GLY A 333 11.44 3.09 -10.20
N THR A 334 12.38 2.17 -9.96
CA THR A 334 12.41 0.83 -10.55
C THR A 334 12.83 -0.19 -9.51
N HIS A 335 12.41 -1.44 -9.71
CA HIS A 335 12.53 -2.51 -8.72
C HIS A 335 11.90 -2.15 -7.38
N LEU A 336 10.80 -1.39 -7.42
CA LEU A 336 10.04 -1.08 -6.22
C LEU A 336 9.33 -2.35 -5.76
N ARG A 337 9.13 -2.46 -4.45
CA ARG A 337 8.43 -3.59 -3.86
C ARG A 337 6.92 -3.43 -4.00
N GLU A 338 6.25 -4.49 -4.37
CA GLU A 338 4.79 -4.62 -4.39
C GLU A 338 4.36 -5.97 -3.80
N THR A 339 3.08 -6.10 -3.48
CA THR A 339 2.48 -7.35 -3.03
C THR A 339 1.41 -7.81 -4.03
N ARG A 340 1.39 -9.08 -4.39
CA ARG A 340 0.31 -9.63 -5.22
C ARG A 340 0.05 -11.10 -4.97
N ASP A 341 -1.08 -11.56 -5.44
CA ASP A 341 -1.46 -12.96 -5.51
C ASP A 341 -0.80 -13.62 -6.72
N SER A 342 0.40 -14.18 -6.52
CA SER A 342 1.15 -14.83 -7.61
C SER A 342 0.51 -16.11 -8.15
N ILE A 343 -0.45 -16.68 -7.41
CA ILE A 343 -1.10 -17.94 -7.75
C ILE A 343 -2.57 -17.76 -8.14
N GLN A 344 -2.96 -16.52 -8.45
CA GLN A 344 -4.28 -16.14 -8.97
C GLN A 344 -4.77 -17.17 -10.00
N PRO A 345 -5.96 -17.76 -9.81
CA PRO A 345 -6.55 -18.73 -10.72
C PRO A 345 -6.59 -18.26 -12.18
N PHE A 346 -6.50 -19.21 -13.11
CA PHE A 346 -6.79 -18.95 -14.53
C PHE A 346 -8.27 -18.66 -14.73
N ASP A 347 -8.58 -17.79 -15.70
CA ASP A 347 -9.93 -17.65 -16.24
C ASP A 347 -10.22 -18.84 -17.17
N ALA A 348 -11.01 -19.80 -16.69
CA ALA A 348 -11.32 -21.03 -17.42
C ALA A 348 -12.28 -20.82 -18.60
N THR A 349 -12.97 -19.68 -18.69
CA THR A 349 -13.85 -19.39 -19.82
C THR A 349 -13.06 -19.02 -21.08
N THR A 350 -11.90 -18.36 -20.90
CA THR A 350 -10.98 -18.01 -21.98
C THR A 350 -9.85 -19.02 -22.14
N HIS A 351 -9.44 -19.67 -21.05
CA HIS A 351 -8.34 -20.64 -21.01
C HIS A 351 -8.74 -21.89 -20.19
N PRO A 352 -9.44 -22.87 -20.77
CA PRO A 352 -9.82 -24.09 -20.06
C PRO A 352 -8.62 -24.82 -19.45
N VAL A 353 -8.77 -25.30 -18.21
CA VAL A 353 -7.70 -25.97 -17.45
C VAL A 353 -7.95 -27.48 -17.45
N THR A 354 -6.95 -28.27 -17.82
CA THR A 354 -7.02 -29.74 -17.74
C THR A 354 -6.14 -30.24 -16.61
N LEU A 355 -6.72 -31.04 -15.70
CA LEU A 355 -6.05 -31.56 -14.51
C LEU A 355 -6.12 -33.09 -14.52
N THR A 356 -5.08 -33.73 -14.01
CA THR A 356 -5.07 -35.18 -13.79
C THR A 356 -5.01 -35.43 -12.28
N ALA A 357 -6.02 -36.12 -11.76
CA ALA A 357 -6.05 -36.55 -10.37
C ALA A 357 -5.00 -37.63 -10.10
N LEU A 358 -4.65 -37.82 -8.83
CA LEU A 358 -3.67 -38.83 -8.41
C LEU A 358 -4.02 -40.26 -8.88
N ASN A 359 -5.30 -40.57 -9.00
CA ASN A 359 -5.79 -41.86 -9.53
C ASN A 359 -5.76 -41.98 -11.07
N GLY A 360 -5.27 -40.96 -11.79
CA GLY A 360 -5.20 -40.91 -13.24
C GLY A 360 -6.45 -40.34 -13.95
N THR A 361 -7.50 -39.98 -13.22
CA THR A 361 -8.72 -39.40 -13.82
C THR A 361 -8.45 -37.98 -14.33
N VAL A 362 -8.88 -37.69 -15.56
CA VAL A 362 -8.69 -36.37 -16.18
C VAL A 362 -9.96 -35.54 -16.06
N TYR A 363 -9.82 -34.29 -15.62
CA TYR A 363 -10.89 -33.31 -15.50
C TYR A 363 -10.57 -32.08 -16.34
N THR A 364 -11.58 -31.55 -17.05
CA THR A 364 -11.48 -30.29 -17.79
C THR A 364 -12.39 -29.25 -17.16
N VAL A 365 -11.80 -28.18 -16.64
CA VAL A 365 -12.49 -27.03 -16.05
C VAL A 365 -12.62 -25.95 -17.13
N ASN A 366 -13.86 -25.55 -17.44
CA ASN A 366 -14.19 -24.55 -18.46
C ASN A 366 -15.12 -23.43 -17.95
N GLN A 367 -15.37 -23.40 -16.65
CA GLN A 367 -16.21 -22.42 -15.98
C GLN A 367 -15.49 -21.89 -14.73
N ASN A 368 -15.75 -20.63 -14.39
CA ASN A 368 -15.21 -20.02 -13.17
C ASN A 368 -16.25 -20.11 -12.06
N THR A 369 -15.98 -20.92 -11.04
CA THR A 369 -16.76 -20.87 -9.80
C THR A 369 -15.83 -20.56 -8.62
N PHE A 370 -16.41 -20.11 -7.51
CA PHE A 370 -15.68 -19.95 -6.27
C PHE A 370 -15.02 -21.27 -5.83
N PHE A 371 -15.77 -22.37 -5.91
CA PHE A 371 -15.36 -23.70 -5.42
C PHE A 371 -14.26 -24.37 -6.24
N ASN A 372 -14.18 -24.07 -7.54
CA ASN A 372 -13.16 -24.63 -8.42
C ASN A 372 -11.90 -23.76 -8.58
N ALA A 373 -11.80 -22.64 -7.84
CA ALA A 373 -10.68 -21.72 -7.92
C ALA A 373 -9.32 -22.40 -7.64
N ASN A 374 -9.24 -23.25 -6.61
CA ASN A 374 -8.01 -23.99 -6.27
C ASN A 374 -7.59 -24.97 -7.38
N ALA A 375 -8.55 -25.57 -8.11
CA ALA A 375 -8.26 -26.41 -9.27
C ALA A 375 -7.71 -25.59 -10.45
N ARG A 376 -8.12 -24.34 -10.59
CA ARG A 376 -7.62 -23.40 -11.61
C ARG A 376 -6.36 -22.63 -11.18
N SER A 377 -5.77 -22.95 -10.02
CA SER A 377 -4.58 -22.28 -9.49
C SER A 377 -3.41 -22.32 -10.47
N ARG A 378 -2.60 -21.26 -10.49
CA ARG A 378 -1.30 -21.22 -11.20
C ARG A 378 -0.20 -22.01 -10.51
N ALA A 379 -0.46 -22.50 -9.29
CA ALA A 379 0.38 -23.41 -8.53
C ALA A 379 -0.53 -24.43 -7.86
N LEU A 380 -0.82 -25.52 -8.58
CA LEU A 380 -1.71 -26.57 -8.10
C LEU A 380 -1.19 -27.13 -6.76
N GLY A 381 -2.09 -27.43 -5.82
CA GLY A 381 -1.71 -27.90 -4.48
C GLY A 381 -1.39 -26.78 -3.48
N LEU A 382 -1.28 -25.53 -3.90
CA LEU A 382 -1.26 -24.37 -3.00
C LEU A 382 -2.64 -23.71 -2.95
N ALA A 383 -3.02 -23.18 -1.79
CA ALA A 383 -4.28 -22.46 -1.65
C ALA A 383 -4.22 -21.12 -2.39
N THR A 384 -5.23 -20.87 -3.23
CA THR A 384 -5.37 -19.62 -4.01
C THR A 384 -5.68 -18.39 -3.15
N GLN A 385 -6.10 -18.61 -1.91
CA GLN A 385 -6.19 -17.57 -0.88
C GLN A 385 -5.00 -17.69 0.08
N ASN A 386 -4.65 -16.57 0.74
CA ASN A 386 -3.61 -16.48 1.77
C ASN A 386 -2.17 -16.71 1.29
N TYR A 387 -1.94 -16.71 -0.02
CA TYR A 387 -0.61 -16.73 -0.59
C TYR A 387 -0.25 -15.37 -1.19
N GLN A 388 0.88 -14.80 -0.77
CA GLN A 388 1.30 -13.48 -1.25
C GLN A 388 2.75 -13.50 -1.71
N LEU A 389 2.98 -12.90 -2.88
CA LEU A 389 4.30 -12.63 -3.42
C LEU A 389 4.66 -11.17 -3.12
N PHE A 390 5.79 -10.97 -2.45
CA PHE A 390 6.42 -9.68 -2.25
C PHE A 390 7.42 -9.47 -3.40
N ALA A 391 6.91 -9.03 -4.55
CA ALA A 391 7.72 -8.84 -5.75
C ALA A 391 8.53 -7.54 -5.70
N SER A 392 9.58 -7.46 -6.52
CA SER A 392 10.43 -6.28 -6.70
C SER A 392 10.45 -5.82 -8.15
N ASP A 393 9.29 -5.82 -8.81
CA ASP A 393 9.12 -5.48 -10.23
C ASP A 393 8.21 -4.25 -10.46
N ALA A 394 7.78 -3.56 -9.40
CA ALA A 394 7.02 -2.32 -9.51
C ALA A 394 7.89 -1.13 -9.93
N TRP A 395 7.22 -0.11 -10.48
CA TRP A 395 7.86 1.11 -10.94
C TRP A 395 7.00 2.34 -10.65
N SER A 396 7.65 3.50 -10.59
CA SER A 396 6.99 4.79 -10.42
C SER A 396 7.61 5.85 -11.33
N ASN A 397 6.83 6.87 -11.67
CA ASN A 397 7.26 8.01 -12.45
C ASN A 397 6.67 9.29 -11.83
N TYR A 398 7.51 10.27 -11.60
CA TYR A 398 7.12 11.59 -11.13
C TYR A 398 7.76 12.65 -12.00
N HIS A 399 6.95 13.61 -12.44
CA HIS A 399 7.44 14.80 -13.12
C HIS A 399 6.77 16.03 -12.53
N SER A 400 7.53 17.10 -12.36
CA SER A 400 6.99 18.37 -11.90
C SER A 400 7.67 19.57 -12.53
N LEU A 401 6.86 20.60 -12.75
CA LEU A 401 7.27 21.98 -12.90
C LEU A 401 7.11 22.66 -11.54
N GLN A 402 8.17 23.28 -11.05
CA GLN A 402 8.21 23.99 -9.78
C GLN A 402 8.59 25.45 -10.04
N VAL A 403 7.78 26.38 -9.55
CA VAL A 403 8.01 27.82 -9.67
C VAL A 403 8.01 28.41 -8.27
N THR A 404 9.10 29.07 -7.90
CA THR A 404 9.23 29.75 -6.61
C THR A 404 9.57 31.21 -6.83
N ALA A 405 8.73 32.10 -6.30
CA ALA A 405 9.03 33.51 -6.16
C ALA A 405 9.30 33.81 -4.68
N SER A 406 10.47 34.33 -4.36
CA SER A 406 10.85 34.65 -2.99
C SER A 406 11.38 36.08 -2.87
N HIS A 407 11.07 36.72 -1.76
CA HIS A 407 11.61 38.01 -1.36
C HIS A 407 12.28 37.82 0.00
N ARG A 408 13.61 37.96 0.02
CA ARG A 408 14.37 37.89 1.28
C ARG A 408 13.92 39.03 2.20
N PHE A 409 13.91 38.78 3.52
CA PHE A 409 13.45 39.76 4.50
C PHE A 409 14.18 41.09 4.30
N SER A 410 13.45 42.08 3.78
CA SER A 410 13.95 43.43 3.58
C SER A 410 12.78 44.39 3.59
N ARG A 411 13.00 45.62 4.08
CA ARG A 411 11.95 46.63 4.24
C ARG A 411 10.69 46.07 4.93
N SER A 412 10.90 45.27 5.99
CA SER A 412 9.86 44.69 6.83
C SER A 412 9.01 43.58 6.20
N LEU A 413 9.39 43.04 5.04
CA LEU A 413 8.64 41.99 4.35
C LEU A 413 9.50 40.76 4.04
N TYR A 414 9.05 39.61 4.49
CA TYR A 414 9.37 38.29 3.95
C TYR A 414 8.18 37.75 3.16
N PHE A 415 8.45 37.20 1.98
CA PHE A 415 7.42 36.60 1.15
C PHE A 415 8.00 35.42 0.35
N GLN A 416 7.22 34.36 0.23
CA GLN A 416 7.51 33.24 -0.65
C GLN A 416 6.19 32.72 -1.24
N ALA A 417 6.17 32.54 -2.55
CA ALA A 417 5.11 31.84 -3.27
C ALA A 417 5.73 30.68 -4.03
N ALA A 418 5.23 29.47 -3.79
CA ALA A 418 5.69 28.24 -4.43
C ALA A 418 4.51 27.56 -5.13
N TYR A 419 4.67 27.31 -6.42
CA TYR A 419 3.71 26.59 -7.24
C TYR A 419 4.36 25.32 -7.79
N THR A 420 3.70 24.19 -7.62
CA THR A 420 4.09 22.91 -8.17
C THR A 420 2.96 22.40 -9.06
N TRP A 421 3.27 22.21 -10.34
CA TRP A 421 2.45 21.42 -11.26
C TRP A 421 3.13 20.06 -11.43
N SER A 422 2.49 18.97 -11.03
CA SER A 422 3.11 17.65 -11.02
C SER A 422 2.21 16.53 -11.50
N LYS A 423 2.81 15.39 -11.80
CA LYS A 423 2.10 14.13 -12.02
C LYS A 423 2.96 13.00 -11.46
N ALA A 424 2.42 12.30 -10.47
CA ALA A 424 2.97 11.08 -9.88
C ALA A 424 2.13 9.89 -10.33
N LEU A 425 2.79 8.88 -10.90
CA LEU A 425 2.20 7.61 -11.30
C LEU A 425 3.02 6.47 -10.69
N ASP A 426 2.38 5.39 -10.26
CA ASP A 426 3.07 4.19 -9.80
C ASP A 426 2.23 2.93 -10.02
N ALA A 427 2.89 1.77 -9.96
CA ALA A 427 2.26 0.46 -10.13
C ALA A 427 1.38 0.06 -8.92
N THR A 428 1.82 0.42 -7.72
CA THR A 428 1.10 0.24 -6.45
C THR A 428 1.43 1.41 -5.52
N SER A 429 0.49 1.78 -4.66
CA SER A 429 0.62 2.86 -3.67
C SER A 429 0.12 2.36 -2.32
N SER A 430 0.97 2.40 -1.29
CA SER A 430 0.56 2.18 0.10
C SER A 430 1.68 2.62 1.04
N GLY A 431 1.31 3.09 2.24
CA GLY A 431 2.26 3.29 3.34
C GLY A 431 2.52 2.01 4.14
N ASN A 432 1.77 0.93 3.88
CA ASN A 432 1.88 -0.33 4.59
C ASN A 432 2.61 -1.38 3.75
N THR A 433 3.55 -2.10 4.36
CA THR A 433 4.35 -3.10 3.68
C THR A 433 3.53 -4.31 3.21
N ALA A 434 2.58 -4.79 4.01
CA ALA A 434 1.77 -5.97 3.70
C ALA A 434 0.66 -5.70 2.68
N PHE A 435 0.13 -4.48 2.63
CA PHE A 435 -1.03 -4.11 1.81
C PHE A 435 -0.68 -3.22 0.60
N ASN A 436 0.56 -3.24 0.13
CA ASN A 436 0.93 -2.53 -1.11
C ASN A 436 0.54 -3.33 -2.35
N THR A 437 -0.75 -3.62 -2.48
CA THR A 437 -1.25 -4.69 -3.35
C THR A 437 -1.62 -4.22 -4.76
N ALA A 438 -1.29 -5.02 -5.77
CA ALA A 438 -1.80 -4.83 -7.13
C ALA A 438 -3.35 -4.91 -7.16
N ILE A 439 -3.96 -4.08 -8.02
CA ILE A 439 -5.41 -4.03 -8.23
C ILE A 439 -5.79 -4.60 -9.61
N ASN A 440 -7.01 -5.13 -9.71
CA ASN A 440 -7.56 -5.89 -10.82
C ASN A 440 -6.78 -7.19 -11.02
N ASP A 441 -6.60 -7.62 -12.27
CA ASP A 441 -5.81 -8.81 -12.59
C ASP A 441 -4.35 -8.61 -12.15
N GLN A 442 -3.99 -9.26 -11.04
CA GLN A 442 -2.72 -9.09 -10.37
C GLN A 442 -1.56 -9.78 -11.11
N THR A 443 -1.88 -10.62 -12.11
CA THR A 443 -0.88 -11.24 -12.99
C THR A 443 -0.29 -10.26 -14.00
N ASN A 444 -0.94 -9.10 -14.18
CA ASN A 444 -0.46 -8.02 -15.03
C ASN A 444 -0.47 -6.69 -14.26
N LEU A 445 0.68 -6.36 -13.67
CA LEU A 445 0.87 -5.15 -12.86
C LEU A 445 0.57 -3.84 -13.60
N ARG A 446 0.55 -3.83 -14.94
CA ARG A 446 0.16 -2.64 -15.72
C ARG A 446 -1.29 -2.24 -15.50
N ASN A 447 -2.17 -3.19 -15.18
CA ASN A 447 -3.58 -2.93 -14.87
C ASN A 447 -3.74 -2.12 -13.57
N SER A 448 -2.76 -2.20 -12.69
CA SER A 448 -2.72 -1.45 -11.44
C SER A 448 -2.06 -0.08 -11.58
N TYR A 449 -1.36 0.19 -12.69
CA TYR A 449 -0.60 1.42 -12.88
C TYR A 449 -1.52 2.63 -13.07
N GLY A 450 -1.44 3.59 -12.15
CA GLY A 450 -2.30 4.76 -12.13
C GLY A 450 -1.68 5.93 -11.36
N PRO A 451 -2.43 7.02 -11.11
CA PRO A 451 -1.99 8.08 -10.23
C PRO A 451 -1.62 7.56 -8.84
N ALA A 452 -0.51 8.03 -8.28
CA ALA A 452 -0.10 7.69 -6.92
C ALA A 452 -1.11 8.24 -5.89
N ASP A 453 -1.26 7.62 -4.72
CA ASP A 453 -2.23 8.08 -3.68
C ASP A 453 -1.96 9.52 -3.19
N PHE A 454 -0.67 9.89 -3.20
CA PHE A 454 -0.20 11.22 -2.83
C PHE A 454 -0.11 12.19 -4.01
N ASP A 455 -0.53 11.81 -5.22
CA ASP A 455 -0.47 12.68 -6.39
C ASP A 455 -1.34 13.94 -6.21
N ARG A 456 -0.72 15.10 -6.36
CA ARG A 456 -1.39 16.41 -6.31
C ARG A 456 -0.98 17.21 -7.55
N PRO A 457 -1.85 17.25 -8.59
CA PRO A 457 -1.49 17.89 -9.84
C PRO A 457 -1.11 19.36 -9.70
N HIS A 458 -1.89 20.12 -8.93
CA HIS A 458 -1.58 21.51 -8.62
C HIS A 458 -1.47 21.70 -7.13
N ARG A 459 -0.37 22.30 -6.68
CA ARG A 459 -0.16 22.76 -5.31
C ARG A 459 0.41 24.17 -5.33
N PHE A 460 -0.24 25.11 -4.68
CA PHE A 460 0.21 26.48 -4.53
C PHE A 460 0.26 26.84 -3.05
N VAL A 461 1.42 27.27 -2.58
CA VAL A 461 1.64 27.66 -1.19
C VAL A 461 2.21 29.07 -1.17
N ILE A 462 1.60 29.95 -0.38
CA ILE A 462 2.12 31.28 -0.09
C ILE A 462 2.49 31.32 1.38
N SER A 463 3.67 31.83 1.70
CA SER A 463 4.11 32.13 3.05
C SER A 463 4.57 33.57 3.11
N TYR A 464 4.08 34.32 4.10
CA TYR A 464 4.41 35.72 4.25
C TYR A 464 4.61 36.08 5.71
N ASN A 465 5.49 37.04 5.95
CA ASN A 465 5.63 37.72 7.22
C ASN A 465 5.90 39.20 6.95
N TRP A 466 5.02 40.06 7.45
CA TRP A 466 5.05 41.49 7.24
C TRP A 466 5.02 42.22 8.57
N ASP A 467 6.15 42.84 8.91
CA ASP A 467 6.24 43.78 10.02
C ASP A 467 5.66 45.11 9.55
N MET A 468 4.47 45.45 10.02
CA MET A 468 3.74 46.63 9.53
C MET A 468 4.50 47.90 9.93
N PRO A 469 4.93 48.74 8.96
CA PRO A 469 5.69 49.95 9.25
C PRO A 469 4.79 51.12 9.71
N PHE A 470 3.47 50.93 9.71
CA PHE A 470 2.52 51.96 10.12
C PHE A 470 2.76 52.36 11.58
N PHE A 471 2.74 53.67 11.84
CA PHE A 471 2.90 54.25 13.17
C PHE A 471 4.17 53.80 13.91
N ALA A 472 5.22 53.36 13.20
CA ALA A 472 6.47 52.91 13.80
C ALA A 472 7.17 54.01 14.64
N SER A 473 6.90 55.28 14.36
CA SER A 473 7.37 56.45 15.11
C SER A 473 6.30 57.10 16.00
N GLY A 474 5.14 56.46 16.18
CA GLY A 474 4.05 57.00 16.99
C GLY A 474 4.43 57.02 18.48
N THR A 475 4.16 58.13 19.16
CA THR A 475 4.42 58.30 20.61
C THR A 475 3.13 58.19 21.42
N GLY A 476 3.26 57.93 22.73
CA GLY A 476 2.12 57.84 23.64
C GLY A 476 1.22 56.63 23.42
N VAL A 477 -0.02 56.70 23.90
CA VAL A 477 -1.00 55.59 23.85
C VAL A 477 -1.31 55.17 22.41
N VAL A 478 -1.41 56.14 21.49
CA VAL A 478 -1.64 55.88 20.06
C VAL A 478 -0.49 55.06 19.47
N GLY A 479 0.76 55.41 19.78
CA GLY A 479 1.94 54.64 19.40
C GLY A 479 1.95 53.23 20.00
N ALA A 480 1.65 53.10 21.30
CA ALA A 480 1.61 51.81 21.98
C ALA A 480 0.57 50.85 21.37
N VAL A 481 -0.59 51.36 20.94
CA VAL A 481 -1.68 50.56 20.36
C VAL A 481 -1.48 50.28 18.86
N LEU A 482 -0.99 51.23 18.07
CA LEU A 482 -0.96 51.13 16.61
C LEU A 482 0.39 50.70 16.00
N SER A 483 1.50 50.74 16.72
CA SER A 483 2.84 50.40 16.17
C SER A 483 3.19 48.90 16.29
N HIS A 484 4.21 48.41 15.59
CA HIS A 484 4.79 47.08 15.83
C HIS A 484 3.84 45.87 15.72
N TRP A 485 2.85 45.97 14.83
CA TRP A 485 2.05 44.82 14.41
C TRP A 485 2.81 43.98 13.39
N THR A 486 2.64 42.68 13.47
CA THR A 486 3.23 41.70 12.54
C THR A 486 2.10 40.84 11.99
N LEU A 487 2.00 40.72 10.67
CA LEU A 487 1.07 39.82 10.02
C LEU A 487 1.87 38.71 9.35
N SER A 488 1.58 37.47 9.71
CA SER A 488 2.18 36.31 9.05
C SER A 488 1.11 35.30 8.69
N GLY A 489 1.42 34.43 7.74
CA GLY A 489 0.48 33.39 7.37
C GLY A 489 1.01 32.44 6.32
N ILE A 490 0.30 31.32 6.20
CA ILE A 490 0.49 30.30 5.20
C ILE A 490 -0.86 30.03 4.55
N THR A 491 -0.91 30.17 3.23
CA THR A 491 -2.09 29.83 2.43
C THR A 491 -1.74 28.69 1.50
N THR A 492 -2.55 27.63 1.52
CA THR A 492 -2.37 26.46 0.65
C THR A 492 -3.61 26.25 -0.22
N PHE A 493 -3.39 26.15 -1.53
CA PHE A 493 -4.38 25.67 -2.49
C PHE A 493 -3.84 24.39 -3.12
N GLN A 494 -4.63 23.33 -3.14
CA GLN A 494 -4.19 22.08 -3.74
C GLN A 494 -5.33 21.32 -4.40
N SER A 495 -4.97 20.54 -5.41
CA SER A 495 -5.87 19.57 -6.03
C SER A 495 -6.33 18.51 -5.04
N GLY A 496 -7.48 17.91 -5.30
CA GLY A 496 -8.03 16.84 -4.48
C GLY A 496 -7.21 15.57 -4.51
N THR A 497 -7.38 14.76 -3.47
CA THR A 497 -6.73 13.45 -3.37
C THR A 497 -7.35 12.49 -4.38
N PRO A 498 -6.55 11.75 -5.17
CA PRO A 498 -7.11 10.70 -6.01
C PRO A 498 -7.68 9.58 -5.14
N PHE A 499 -8.62 8.83 -5.70
CA PHE A 499 -9.19 7.63 -5.08
C PHE A 499 -9.66 6.65 -6.14
N THR A 500 -9.69 5.37 -5.77
CA THR A 500 -10.14 4.28 -6.64
C THR A 500 -11.57 3.89 -6.31
N VAL A 501 -12.40 3.69 -7.33
CA VAL A 501 -13.74 3.10 -7.15
C VAL A 501 -13.62 1.58 -7.20
N ILE A 502 -13.89 0.96 -6.06
CA ILE A 502 -13.74 -0.47 -5.83
C ILE A 502 -15.10 -1.14 -5.96
N ASP A 503 -15.12 -2.30 -6.60
CA ASP A 503 -16.23 -3.23 -6.47
C ASP A 503 -15.89 -4.25 -5.38
N ALA A 504 -16.60 -4.19 -4.25
CA ALA A 504 -16.42 -5.14 -3.14
C ALA A 504 -16.71 -6.59 -3.55
N GLY A 505 -17.57 -6.80 -4.55
CA GLY A 505 -17.88 -8.10 -5.11
C GLY A 505 -17.09 -8.40 -6.39
N GLY A 506 -16.06 -7.62 -6.73
CA GLY A 506 -15.25 -7.82 -7.93
C GLY A 506 -14.13 -8.85 -7.69
N GLY A 507 -13.86 -9.69 -8.69
CA GLY A 507 -12.81 -10.69 -8.68
C GLY A 507 -13.16 -11.99 -7.93
N LEU A 508 -14.43 -12.20 -7.59
CA LEU A 508 -14.88 -13.39 -6.84
C LEU A 508 -14.56 -14.70 -7.56
N GLY A 509 -14.58 -14.72 -8.90
CA GLY A 509 -14.18 -15.89 -9.70
C GLY A 509 -12.69 -16.24 -9.61
N PHE A 510 -11.87 -15.39 -8.99
CA PHE A 510 -10.43 -15.59 -8.81
C PHE A 510 -10.02 -15.80 -7.36
N ASN A 511 -10.98 -15.79 -6.42
CA ASN A 511 -10.71 -16.16 -5.03
C ASN A 511 -9.55 -15.37 -4.39
N LEU A 512 -9.47 -14.06 -4.67
CA LEU A 512 -8.33 -13.22 -4.32
C LEU A 512 -8.10 -13.16 -2.80
N SER A 513 -6.84 -13.23 -2.38
CA SER A 513 -6.41 -13.17 -0.98
C SER A 513 -6.61 -11.82 -0.27
N SER A 514 -6.84 -10.72 -1.01
CA SER A 514 -7.00 -9.38 -0.43
C SER A 514 -8.37 -8.79 -0.78
N PRO A 515 -9.13 -8.28 0.21
CA PRO A 515 -10.40 -7.60 -0.08
C PRO A 515 -10.14 -6.32 -0.87
N ASN A 516 -11.14 -5.86 -1.63
CA ASN A 516 -11.13 -4.56 -2.29
C ASN A 516 -10.02 -4.36 -3.35
N THR A 517 -9.51 -5.43 -3.96
CA THR A 517 -8.50 -5.37 -5.03
C THR A 517 -9.09 -5.47 -6.44
N SER A 518 -10.40 -5.30 -6.63
CA SER A 518 -11.01 -5.18 -7.95
C SER A 518 -11.75 -3.85 -8.06
N THR A 519 -11.57 -3.15 -9.17
CA THR A 519 -12.31 -1.93 -9.47
C THR A 519 -13.71 -2.25 -9.98
N ALA A 520 -14.56 -1.24 -10.00
CA ALA A 520 -15.80 -1.25 -10.78
C ALA A 520 -15.51 -1.09 -12.29
N THR A 521 -16.57 -1.12 -13.10
CA THR A 521 -16.53 -1.01 -14.56
C THR A 521 -17.10 0.33 -15.01
N LEU A 522 -16.37 1.06 -15.85
CA LEU A 522 -16.89 2.16 -16.66
C LEU A 522 -17.62 1.58 -17.87
N ASN A 523 -18.91 1.88 -17.98
CA ASN A 523 -19.77 1.37 -19.03
C ASN A 523 -19.37 1.94 -20.41
N PRO A 524 -19.52 1.15 -21.49
CA PRO A 524 -19.27 1.63 -22.85
C PRO A 524 -20.02 2.93 -23.17
N GLY A 525 -19.36 3.88 -23.83
CA GLY A 525 -19.92 5.18 -24.19
C GLY A 525 -19.83 6.26 -23.11
N PHE A 526 -19.37 5.93 -21.91
CA PHE A 526 -19.09 6.90 -20.84
C PHE A 526 -17.61 7.26 -20.76
N THR A 527 -17.34 8.42 -20.17
CA THR A 527 -15.99 8.91 -19.83
C THR A 527 -15.95 9.20 -18.34
N LEU A 528 -14.75 9.25 -17.74
CA LEU A 528 -14.59 9.60 -16.32
C LEU A 528 -15.28 10.94 -15.98
N SER A 529 -15.22 11.93 -16.88
CA SER A 529 -15.91 13.21 -16.69
C SER A 529 -17.42 13.15 -16.87
N SER A 530 -17.94 12.22 -17.68
CA SER A 530 -19.40 12.15 -17.91
C SER A 530 -20.12 11.50 -16.74
N VAL A 531 -19.47 10.61 -15.98
CA VAL A 531 -20.04 9.95 -14.80
C VAL A 531 -19.98 10.81 -13.53
N GLN A 532 -19.06 11.78 -13.45
CA GLN A 532 -18.97 12.70 -12.32
C GLN A 532 -19.94 13.87 -12.48
N THR A 533 -20.52 14.33 -11.38
CA THR A 533 -21.20 15.64 -11.33
C THR A 533 -20.17 16.79 -11.50
N SER A 534 -20.61 18.05 -11.64
CA SER A 534 -19.72 19.22 -11.75
C SER A 534 -20.25 20.39 -10.91
N GLY A 535 -19.41 21.37 -10.57
CA GLY A 535 -19.79 22.55 -9.78
C GLY A 535 -19.34 22.51 -8.32
N ASP A 536 -19.98 23.33 -7.48
CA ASP A 536 -19.67 23.49 -6.06
C ASP A 536 -19.80 22.16 -5.30
N VAL A 537 -18.82 21.85 -4.46
CA VAL A 537 -18.80 20.63 -3.63
C VAL A 537 -19.97 20.58 -2.63
N HIS A 538 -20.41 21.72 -2.11
CA HIS A 538 -21.51 21.77 -1.13
C HIS A 538 -22.84 21.27 -1.72
N ASN A 539 -23.02 21.41 -3.04
CA ASN A 539 -24.22 20.95 -3.75
C ASN A 539 -24.12 19.50 -4.23
N ARG A 540 -23.02 18.80 -3.88
CA ARG A 540 -22.68 17.49 -4.42
C ARG A 540 -22.19 16.51 -3.36
N LEU A 541 -22.42 16.83 -2.09
CA LEU A 541 -22.04 15.98 -0.97
C LEU A 541 -22.71 14.61 -1.06
N ASP A 542 -23.96 14.54 -1.51
CA ASP A 542 -24.71 13.28 -1.63
C ASP A 542 -24.74 12.70 -3.06
N SER A 543 -24.01 13.32 -4.00
CA SER A 543 -24.13 12.98 -5.42
C SER A 543 -22.83 13.26 -6.16
N TRP A 544 -21.72 12.65 -5.74
CA TRP A 544 -20.42 12.84 -6.41
C TRP A 544 -20.42 12.24 -7.83
N PHE A 545 -21.12 11.13 -7.99
CA PHE A 545 -21.40 10.50 -9.28
C PHE A 545 -22.83 10.84 -9.70
N LYS A 546 -23.06 10.95 -11.01
CA LYS A 546 -24.40 11.09 -11.57
C LYS A 546 -25.13 9.77 -11.40
N VAL A 547 -26.37 9.83 -10.95
CA VAL A 547 -27.24 8.67 -10.76
C VAL A 547 -28.50 8.82 -11.58
N ASP A 548 -29.16 7.71 -11.89
CA ASP A 548 -30.49 7.70 -12.53
C ASP A 548 -31.60 8.05 -11.52
N SER A 549 -32.85 7.99 -11.95
CA SER A 549 -34.01 8.27 -11.08
C SER A 549 -34.19 7.26 -9.94
N LEU A 550 -33.51 6.12 -10.00
CA LEU A 550 -33.53 5.07 -8.98
C LEU A 550 -32.33 5.15 -8.04
N GLY A 551 -31.45 6.15 -8.22
CA GLY A 551 -30.25 6.32 -7.39
C GLY A 551 -29.08 5.44 -7.80
N VAL A 552 -29.14 4.78 -8.97
CA VAL A 552 -28.06 3.92 -9.48
C VAL A 552 -27.07 4.75 -10.30
N PRO A 553 -25.74 4.60 -10.09
CA PRO A 553 -24.74 5.34 -10.85
C PRO A 553 -24.88 5.20 -12.36
N LEU A 554 -25.02 6.33 -13.05
CA LEU A 554 -25.01 6.38 -14.50
C LEU A 554 -23.59 6.12 -15.02
N GLY A 555 -23.44 5.06 -15.78
CA GLY A 555 -22.20 4.77 -16.50
C GLY A 555 -21.12 4.06 -15.69
N ILE A 556 -21.37 3.74 -14.41
CA ILE A 556 -20.51 2.84 -13.62
C ILE A 556 -21.35 1.61 -13.24
N SER A 557 -20.79 0.42 -13.42
CA SER A 557 -21.39 -0.85 -13.01
C SER A 557 -20.38 -1.71 -12.24
N GLY A 558 -20.84 -2.82 -11.67
CA GLY A 558 -19.94 -3.80 -11.05
C GLY A 558 -18.97 -4.43 -12.06
N ALA A 559 -18.02 -5.20 -11.54
CA ALA A 559 -17.17 -6.03 -12.36
C ALA A 559 -18.00 -7.05 -13.18
N PRO A 560 -17.56 -7.43 -14.39
CA PRO A 560 -18.32 -8.31 -15.28
C PRO A 560 -18.50 -9.70 -14.67
N VAL A 561 -19.67 -10.31 -14.86
CA VAL A 561 -19.93 -11.71 -14.47
C VAL A 561 -19.20 -12.65 -15.43
N ILE A 562 -18.39 -13.57 -14.88
CA ILE A 562 -17.58 -14.56 -15.61
C ILE A 562 -17.90 -16.00 -15.19
N GLY A 563 -18.80 -16.20 -14.22
CA GLY A 563 -19.19 -17.50 -13.69
C GLY A 563 -20.70 -17.75 -13.75
N PRO A 564 -21.12 -19.03 -13.71
CA PRO A 564 -22.53 -19.42 -13.83
C PRO A 564 -23.39 -19.02 -12.63
N ASN A 565 -22.80 -18.76 -11.45
CA ASN A 565 -23.52 -18.40 -10.22
C ASN A 565 -23.36 -16.92 -9.84
N GLY A 566 -22.96 -16.08 -10.80
CA GLY A 566 -22.75 -14.64 -10.56
C GLY A 566 -21.33 -14.29 -10.12
N GLU A 567 -20.37 -15.22 -10.20
CA GLU A 567 -18.96 -14.91 -9.94
C GLU A 567 -18.46 -13.86 -10.92
N THR A 568 -17.79 -12.84 -10.39
CA THR A 568 -17.30 -11.70 -11.15
C THR A 568 -15.82 -11.83 -11.50
N GLY A 569 -15.44 -11.21 -12.62
CA GLY A 569 -14.05 -10.95 -12.99
C GLY A 569 -13.58 -9.60 -12.45
N PHE A 570 -12.71 -8.93 -13.18
CA PHE A 570 -12.17 -7.63 -12.80
C PHE A 570 -12.85 -6.50 -13.56
N GLY A 571 -13.05 -5.35 -12.89
CA GLY A 571 -13.50 -4.13 -13.56
C GLY A 571 -12.42 -3.52 -14.47
N ASN A 572 -12.82 -2.52 -15.24
CA ASN A 572 -11.94 -1.83 -16.21
C ASN A 572 -11.49 -0.43 -15.78
N LEU A 573 -11.99 0.09 -14.65
CA LEU A 573 -11.48 1.33 -14.09
C LEU A 573 -10.03 1.10 -13.63
N SER A 574 -9.21 2.12 -13.80
CA SER A 574 -7.83 2.08 -13.31
C SER A 574 -7.76 2.58 -11.87
N ARG A 575 -6.67 2.24 -11.20
CA ARG A 575 -6.38 2.77 -9.87
C ARG A 575 -6.37 4.29 -9.95
N ASN A 576 -7.05 4.94 -9.00
CA ASN A 576 -7.00 6.39 -8.78
C ASN A 576 -7.50 7.25 -9.96
N ASP A 577 -8.44 6.71 -10.75
CA ASP A 577 -9.08 7.42 -11.88
C ASP A 577 -9.88 8.66 -11.45
N PHE A 578 -10.41 8.68 -10.24
CA PHE A 578 -11.21 9.79 -9.73
C PHE A 578 -10.43 10.60 -8.69
N ARG A 579 -10.86 11.85 -8.50
CA ARG A 579 -10.31 12.74 -7.47
C ARG A 579 -11.41 13.30 -6.60
N GLY A 580 -11.13 13.43 -5.32
CA GLY A 580 -12.00 14.07 -4.35
C GLY A 580 -11.98 15.60 -4.45
N PRO A 581 -12.63 16.29 -3.51
CA PRO A 581 -12.68 17.74 -3.44
C PRO A 581 -11.29 18.40 -3.37
N ARG A 582 -11.18 19.57 -4.00
CA ARG A 582 -9.99 20.44 -3.89
C ARG A 582 -9.91 21.02 -2.49
N GLN A 583 -8.71 21.39 -2.05
CA GLN A 583 -8.50 21.96 -0.73
C GLN A 583 -7.99 23.39 -0.82
N GLN A 584 -8.50 24.22 0.09
CA GLN A 584 -8.08 25.59 0.32
C GLN A 584 -7.96 25.80 1.83
N ASN A 585 -6.76 26.12 2.31
CA ASN A 585 -6.50 26.36 3.71
C ASN A 585 -5.77 27.70 3.93
N TRP A 586 -6.14 28.41 4.99
CA TRP A 586 -5.62 29.72 5.34
C TRP A 586 -5.29 29.76 6.83
N ASP A 587 -4.01 29.75 7.14
CA ASP A 587 -3.51 29.89 8.49
C ASP A 587 -2.87 31.27 8.62
N VAL A 588 -3.37 32.09 9.53
CA VAL A 588 -2.96 33.49 9.66
C VAL A 588 -2.67 33.79 11.12
N SER A 589 -1.54 34.43 11.37
CA SER A 589 -1.13 34.89 12.68
C SER A 589 -1.01 36.41 12.68
N ILE A 590 -1.66 37.05 13.65
CA ILE A 590 -1.48 38.46 13.94
C ILE A 590 -0.75 38.61 15.27
N GLY A 591 0.41 39.26 15.21
CA GLY A 591 1.28 39.50 16.35
C GLY A 591 1.38 40.98 16.67
N LYS A 592 1.57 41.28 17.95
CA LYS A 592 1.82 42.62 18.47
C LYS A 592 3.03 42.57 19.40
N ASN A 593 4.01 43.41 19.13
CA ASN A 593 5.17 43.56 20.01
C ASN A 593 5.00 44.80 20.89
N PHE A 594 4.88 44.59 22.20
CA PHE A 594 4.86 45.64 23.21
C PHE A 594 6.27 45.85 23.76
N ARG A 595 6.85 47.02 23.48
CA ARG A 595 8.11 47.44 24.10
C ARG A 595 7.79 48.07 25.46
N ILE A 596 8.23 47.43 26.55
CA ILE A 596 7.95 47.89 27.92
C ILE A 596 9.10 48.77 28.42
N THR A 597 10.34 48.30 28.23
CA THR A 597 11.59 49.06 28.49
C THR A 597 12.64 48.66 27.44
N GLU A 598 13.82 49.27 27.45
CA GLU A 598 14.90 48.98 26.49
C GLU A 598 15.35 47.51 26.51
N GLY A 599 15.22 46.80 27.66
CA GLY A 599 15.52 45.37 27.77
C GLY A 599 14.31 44.44 27.76
N LYS A 600 13.08 44.94 28.01
CA LYS A 600 11.88 44.11 28.21
C LYS A 600 10.88 44.27 27.07
N THR A 601 10.59 43.18 26.37
CA THR A 601 9.60 43.11 25.29
C THR A 601 8.60 42.01 25.55
N PHE A 602 7.31 42.32 25.45
CA PHE A 602 6.25 41.33 25.45
C PHE A 602 5.69 41.17 24.03
N LYS A 603 5.71 39.96 23.49
CA LYS A 603 5.09 39.61 22.21
C LYS A 603 3.80 38.87 22.48
N PHE A 604 2.71 39.36 21.92
CA PHE A 604 1.43 38.67 21.90
C PHE A 604 1.14 38.24 20.46
N ALA A 605 0.68 37.02 20.25
CA ALA A 605 0.21 36.57 18.94
C ALA A 605 -1.12 35.81 19.07
N ALA A 606 -1.97 36.01 18.07
CA ALA A 606 -3.18 35.24 17.85
C ALA A 606 -3.03 34.48 16.53
N ASP A 607 -2.87 33.17 16.64
CA ASP A 607 -2.72 32.23 15.53
C ASP A 607 -4.10 31.64 15.20
N CYS A 608 -4.60 31.92 14.00
CA CYS A 608 -5.87 31.43 13.49
C CYS A 608 -5.61 30.39 12.40
N PHE A 609 -5.76 29.11 12.72
CA PHE A 609 -5.73 28.02 11.74
C PHE A 609 -7.11 27.90 11.07
N ASN A 610 -7.13 27.78 9.75
CA ASN A 610 -8.37 27.84 8.94
C ASN A 610 -9.22 29.08 9.31
N ILE A 611 -8.66 30.29 9.16
CA ILE A 611 -9.28 31.55 9.63
C ILE A 611 -10.71 31.77 9.10
N TRP A 612 -11.03 31.26 7.91
CA TRP A 612 -12.35 31.36 7.29
C TRP A 612 -13.35 30.29 7.76
N ASN A 613 -12.87 29.25 8.45
CA ASN A 613 -13.65 28.07 8.84
C ASN A 613 -14.33 27.38 7.65
N HIS A 614 -13.63 27.28 6.53
CA HIS A 614 -14.13 26.53 5.39
C HIS A 614 -13.97 25.03 5.68
N PRO A 615 -15.01 24.20 5.50
CA PRO A 615 -14.86 22.76 5.59
C PRO A 615 -13.99 22.26 4.45
N ILE A 616 -12.95 21.49 4.79
CA ILE A 616 -12.14 20.78 3.80
C ILE A 616 -12.71 19.37 3.71
N PHE A 617 -13.44 19.08 2.63
CA PHE A 617 -14.12 17.79 2.50
C PHE A 617 -13.17 16.63 2.21
N ALA A 618 -13.50 15.44 2.74
CA ALA A 618 -12.81 14.20 2.42
C ALA A 618 -13.19 13.66 1.03
N SER A 619 -12.58 12.54 0.63
CA SER A 619 -13.02 11.82 -0.58
C SER A 619 -14.42 11.23 -0.34
N PRO A 620 -15.24 11.09 -1.39
CA PRO A 620 -16.51 10.36 -1.29
C PRO A 620 -16.27 8.88 -1.00
N ASN A 621 -17.30 8.19 -0.50
CA ASN A 621 -17.30 6.74 -0.41
C ASN A 621 -17.14 6.14 -1.81
N SER A 622 -16.14 5.27 -1.98
CA SER A 622 -15.72 4.75 -3.27
C SER A 622 -16.01 3.27 -3.47
N ILE A 623 -16.72 2.61 -2.54
CA ILE A 623 -17.15 1.22 -2.70
C ILE A 623 -18.47 1.22 -3.48
N PHE A 624 -18.44 0.79 -4.73
CA PHE A 624 -19.57 0.85 -5.67
C PHE A 624 -20.82 0.13 -5.13
N ASN A 625 -20.65 -1.07 -4.59
CA ASN A 625 -21.73 -1.88 -3.99
C ASN A 625 -21.92 -1.60 -2.48
N GLY A 626 -21.31 -0.54 -1.95
CA GLY A 626 -21.34 -0.18 -0.54
C GLY A 626 -22.44 0.84 -0.20
N LEU A 627 -22.85 0.87 1.07
CA LEU A 627 -23.79 1.88 1.58
C LEU A 627 -23.22 3.29 1.41
N GLY A 628 -24.01 4.18 0.81
CA GLY A 628 -23.62 5.59 0.62
C GLY A 628 -22.54 5.80 -0.44
N PHE A 629 -22.40 4.91 -1.43
CA PHE A 629 -21.52 5.13 -2.58
C PHE A 629 -21.69 6.55 -3.18
N GLY A 630 -20.58 7.24 -3.44
CA GLY A 630 -20.61 8.58 -4.01
C GLY A 630 -21.02 9.69 -3.04
N THR A 631 -21.20 9.40 -1.75
CA THR A 631 -21.51 10.42 -0.72
C THR A 631 -20.25 10.83 0.05
N ILE A 632 -20.19 12.08 0.49
CA ILE A 632 -19.13 12.66 1.32
C ILE A 632 -19.67 12.85 2.73
N THR A 633 -19.23 12.01 3.66
CA THR A 633 -19.72 12.01 5.06
C THR A 633 -18.71 12.57 6.07
N SER A 634 -17.52 12.99 5.61
CA SER A 634 -16.45 13.47 6.49
C SER A 634 -15.66 14.63 5.91
N THR A 635 -14.99 15.36 6.81
CA THR A 635 -14.01 16.40 6.49
C THR A 635 -12.59 15.92 6.83
N LYS A 636 -11.59 16.54 6.19
CA LYS A 636 -10.16 16.37 6.48
C LYS A 636 -9.63 17.67 7.09
N GLY A 637 -8.61 17.57 7.95
CA GLY A 637 -8.04 18.75 8.62
C GLY A 637 -8.90 19.23 9.79
N THR A 638 -8.52 20.37 10.37
CA THR A 638 -9.17 20.90 11.58
C THR A 638 -10.21 21.96 11.23
N PRO A 639 -11.30 22.07 12.02
CA PRO A 639 -12.11 23.28 12.09
C PRO A 639 -11.25 24.50 12.45
N ARG A 640 -11.83 25.70 12.40
CA ARG A 640 -11.13 26.91 12.85
C ARG A 640 -10.62 26.73 14.28
N LEU A 641 -9.31 26.90 14.45
CA LEU A 641 -8.64 26.84 15.74
C LEU A 641 -7.94 28.17 15.99
N ILE A 642 -8.20 28.78 17.14
CA ILE A 642 -7.54 30.02 17.55
C ILE A 642 -6.63 29.70 18.73
N GLN A 643 -5.34 29.97 18.59
CA GLN A 643 -4.35 29.83 19.63
C GLN A 643 -3.80 31.21 19.99
N LEU A 644 -3.77 31.51 21.29
CA LEU A 644 -3.17 32.74 21.80
C LEU A 644 -1.82 32.40 22.43
N SER A 645 -0.80 33.15 22.09
CA SER A 645 0.54 32.97 22.66
C SER A 645 1.10 34.29 23.17
N GLY A 646 1.83 34.20 24.28
CA GLY A 646 2.52 35.31 24.91
C GLY A 646 3.98 34.93 25.16
N ARG A 647 4.91 35.76 24.71
CA ARG A 647 6.34 35.60 24.98
C ARG A 647 6.89 36.87 25.61
N PHE A 648 7.41 36.74 26.82
CA PHE A 648 8.14 37.80 27.48
C PHE A 648 9.65 37.58 27.32
N SER A 649 10.34 38.57 26.78
CA SER A 649 11.81 38.62 26.66
C SER A 649 12.33 39.73 27.57
N PHE A 650 13.40 39.45 28.32
CA PHE A 650 14.00 40.36 29.31
C PHE A 650 15.52 40.43 29.17
#